data_AF-A0AA36I8M7-F1
#
_entry.id   AF-A0AA36I8M7-F1
#
_cell.length_a   1.000
_cell.length_b   1.000
_cell.length_c   1.000
_cell.angle_alpha   90.00
_cell.angle_beta   90.00
_cell.angle_gamma   90.00
#
_symmetry.space_group_name_H-M   'P 1'
#
loop_
_entity.id
_entity.type
_entity.pdbx_description
1 polymer ?
#
loop_
_entity_poly.entity_id
_entity_poly.type
_entity_poly.pdbx_seq_one_letter_code
_entity_poly.pdbx_strand_id
1 'polypeptide(L)'
;MPPKLDAVEMERRLRAELRADLREELEAQLQPLASRLSILEALFGEEDCALLSQKERAKVSKLPVPVAKPMVSEYTGDTSEDLLTTHACFEGTTWNVLLVLGLTDTGWVDDCIACLVLAVNIVMQLLFCKTILSPQFAGGSFSDKTSAAKRWRELVGHDASYMDPTPSSLVSRVCNNDETLIMAQAQASLIKNINAYLGLGNMQMHAGFFAPGILLCTLCIMQWCLYLFEEFRTIFLATLAIWQVPRASRTVLRLGRLASICQARFVGHLALTCLRACIAAMLLHAGILWLAGTTSIAELMVNGVALVAILDVDEKLFASLMPRRIQAKVDELHAVKLRWSKTQGQVESLVLVVCIAGVLLWSCLCLLVPLEQAMQAVKQEYCGGARDFVLKVNPNVKVPVTLVTAPYSEQRPSLSEVATRDVMRAMNRHQTPTLAVVTQSLGDFTTWSTRSLNKWSSGYMQKCLSWDYPVFINSAAFAAGRSPKGVTCENLAGHCQDPSAQLLRVVCPFTCGCTDPTLAWYRSPSSGCPAACLRDSEKATARMPCRDLEVRSRRWRQTWQRWPEVAVFTFQLDKVTGQGRHHWKLLKDQAERLLAGGCPLLATEKVHIYFNSSFCQGARGLFSSLAPLCPETCGCRTSRAGHGDGPQDCPLSCA
;
A
#
# COMPACT_ATOMS: atom_id res chain seq x y z
N MET A 1 -55.36 -2.31 9.06
CA MET A 1 -53.99 -2.71 9.46
C MET A 1 -53.06 -2.40 8.29
N PRO A 2 -52.13 -1.45 8.42
CA PRO A 2 -51.22 -1.12 7.33
C PRO A 2 -50.22 -2.27 7.11
N PRO A 3 -49.81 -2.55 5.86
CA PRO A 3 -48.85 -3.60 5.56
C PRO A 3 -47.49 -3.25 6.15
N LYS A 4 -46.88 -4.21 6.86
CA LYS A 4 -45.49 -4.09 7.33
C LYS A 4 -44.59 -3.98 6.10
N LEU A 5 -44.14 -2.78 5.79
CA LEU A 5 -43.10 -2.56 4.79
C LEU A 5 -41.84 -3.29 5.26
N ASP A 6 -41.31 -4.15 4.40
CA ASP A 6 -40.08 -4.90 4.62
C ASP A 6 -38.93 -3.91 4.86
N ALA A 7 -38.16 -4.11 5.94
CA ALA A 7 -37.04 -3.24 6.32
C ALA A 7 -36.01 -3.12 5.18
N VAL A 8 -35.91 -4.13 4.33
CA VAL A 8 -35.04 -4.14 3.14
C VAL A 8 -35.52 -3.15 2.07
N GLU A 9 -36.84 -2.99 1.90
CA GLU A 9 -37.41 -2.03 0.95
C GLU A 9 -37.27 -0.59 1.48
N MET A 10 -37.38 -0.41 2.79
CA MET A 10 -37.11 0.87 3.43
C MET A 10 -35.64 1.29 3.28
N GLU A 11 -34.68 0.37 3.46
CA GLU A 11 -33.26 0.67 3.25
C GLU A 11 -32.93 0.99 1.79
N ARG A 12 -33.56 0.30 0.83
CA ARG A 12 -33.40 0.61 -0.61
C ARG A 12 -33.93 1.99 -0.95
N ARG A 13 -35.10 2.38 -0.42
CA ARG A 13 -35.66 3.72 -0.60
C ARG A 13 -34.75 4.78 0.01
N LEU A 14 -34.29 4.57 1.24
CA LEU A 14 -33.40 5.52 1.92
C LEU A 14 -32.08 5.71 1.17
N ARG A 15 -31.48 4.64 0.63
CA ARG A 15 -30.25 4.74 -0.19
C ARG A 15 -30.50 5.41 -1.54
N ALA A 16 -31.68 5.23 -2.13
CA ALA A 16 -32.04 5.89 -3.39
C ALA A 16 -32.27 7.39 -3.18
N GLU A 17 -33.00 7.76 -2.13
CA GLU A 17 -33.22 9.15 -1.70
C GLU A 17 -31.89 9.83 -1.36
N LEU A 18 -31.04 9.20 -0.52
CA LEU A 18 -29.74 9.76 -0.18
C LEU A 18 -28.83 9.97 -1.40
N ARG A 19 -28.88 9.08 -2.39
CA ARG A 19 -28.12 9.25 -3.64
C ARG A 19 -28.67 10.36 -4.53
N ALA A 20 -29.98 10.55 -4.53
CA ALA A 20 -30.61 11.64 -5.26
C ALA A 20 -30.24 12.98 -4.64
N ASP A 21 -30.38 13.11 -3.31
CA ASP A 21 -30.05 14.31 -2.55
C ASP A 21 -28.56 14.67 -2.68
N LEU A 22 -27.66 13.67 -2.58
CA LEU A 22 -26.23 13.90 -2.73
C LEU A 22 -25.86 14.37 -4.14
N ARG A 23 -26.57 13.87 -5.16
CA ARG A 23 -26.35 14.26 -6.55
C ARG A 23 -26.85 15.68 -6.83
N GLU A 24 -28.02 16.01 -6.28
CA GLU A 24 -28.60 17.35 -6.38
C GLU A 24 -27.72 18.40 -5.68
N GLU A 25 -27.24 18.11 -4.47
CA GLU A 25 -26.30 19.00 -3.76
C GLU A 25 -24.96 19.13 -4.49
N LEU A 26 -24.42 18.04 -5.05
CA LEU A 26 -23.17 18.08 -5.80
C LEU A 26 -23.32 18.89 -7.11
N GLU A 27 -24.44 18.74 -7.81
CA GLU A 27 -24.76 19.52 -9.02
C GLU A 27 -24.99 21.00 -8.70
N ALA A 28 -25.66 21.29 -7.57
CA ALA A 28 -25.85 22.66 -7.08
C ALA A 28 -24.52 23.34 -6.69
N GLN A 29 -23.54 22.58 -6.19
CA GLN A 29 -22.20 23.09 -5.87
C GLN A 29 -21.30 23.21 -7.14
N LEU A 30 -21.45 22.30 -8.10
CA LEU A 30 -20.66 22.29 -9.34
C LEU A 30 -21.09 23.36 -10.34
N GLN A 31 -22.38 23.68 -10.46
CA GLN A 31 -22.86 24.72 -11.37
C GLN A 31 -22.20 26.10 -11.17
N PRO A 32 -22.11 26.66 -9.94
CA PRO A 32 -21.47 27.94 -9.73
C PRO A 32 -19.97 27.88 -10.00
N LEU A 33 -19.29 26.76 -9.70
CA LEU A 33 -17.87 26.57 -10.04
C LEU A 33 -17.65 26.50 -11.56
N ALA A 34 -18.49 25.76 -12.29
CA ALA A 34 -18.44 25.69 -13.75
C ALA A 34 -18.71 27.05 -14.39
N SER A 35 -19.68 27.81 -13.87
CA SER A 35 -19.95 29.18 -14.34
C SER A 35 -18.78 30.13 -14.08
N ARG A 36 -18.12 30.02 -12.91
CA ARG A 36 -16.91 30.78 -12.59
C ARG A 36 -15.74 30.38 -13.48
N LEU A 37 -15.60 29.10 -13.77
CA LEU A 37 -14.58 28.60 -14.69
C LEU A 37 -14.82 29.12 -16.10
N SER A 38 -16.07 29.13 -16.59
CA SER A 38 -16.40 29.69 -17.90
C SER A 38 -16.24 31.21 -17.98
N ILE A 39 -16.48 31.93 -16.87
CA ILE A 39 -16.21 33.37 -16.78
C ILE A 39 -14.69 33.61 -16.75
N LEU A 40 -13.92 32.78 -16.05
CA LEU A 40 -12.46 32.84 -16.07
C LEU A 40 -11.92 32.48 -17.46
N GLU A 41 -12.44 31.45 -18.13
CA GLU A 41 -12.09 31.11 -19.51
C GLU A 41 -12.51 32.19 -20.51
N ALA A 42 -13.60 32.93 -20.26
CA ALA A 42 -13.98 34.09 -21.07
C ALA A 42 -13.11 35.33 -20.78
N LEU A 43 -12.68 35.51 -19.53
CA LEU A 43 -11.77 36.59 -19.12
C LEU A 43 -10.33 36.34 -19.57
N PHE A 44 -9.90 35.07 -19.61
CA PHE A 44 -8.56 34.67 -20.04
C PHE A 44 -8.50 34.23 -21.51
N GLY A 45 -9.65 34.00 -22.16
CA GLY A 45 -9.77 33.55 -23.55
C GLY A 45 -9.65 34.66 -24.59
N GLU A 46 -9.57 35.92 -24.17
CA GLU A 46 -9.33 37.08 -25.06
C GLU A 46 -8.22 38.03 -24.59
N GLU A 47 -7.47 37.69 -23.52
CA GLU A 47 -6.28 38.47 -23.12
C GLU A 47 -4.99 37.85 -23.64
N ASP A 48 -4.73 38.21 -24.90
CA ASP A 48 -3.45 38.19 -25.59
C ASP A 48 -2.43 39.12 -24.88
N CYS A 49 -2.01 38.78 -23.65
CA CYS A 49 -1.02 39.56 -22.89
C CYS A 49 0.42 39.47 -23.46
N ALA A 50 0.66 38.67 -24.49
CA ALA A 50 1.94 38.64 -25.21
C ALA A 50 1.95 39.50 -26.50
N LEU A 51 0.78 39.96 -26.99
CA LEU A 51 0.68 40.59 -28.31
C LEU A 51 0.60 42.11 -28.30
N LEU A 52 0.38 42.77 -27.16
CA LEU A 52 0.39 44.24 -27.10
C LEU A 52 1.80 44.86 -27.06
N SER A 53 2.83 44.14 -26.62
CA SER A 53 4.23 44.62 -26.71
C SER A 53 4.83 44.49 -28.12
N GLN A 54 4.33 43.56 -28.93
CA GLN A 54 4.81 43.35 -30.32
C GLN A 54 3.97 44.08 -31.37
N LYS A 55 2.66 44.26 -31.17
CA LYS A 55 1.74 44.81 -32.18
C LYS A 55 1.77 46.34 -32.30
N GLU A 56 2.31 47.07 -31.32
CA GLU A 56 2.61 48.51 -31.45
C GLU A 56 3.93 48.80 -32.20
N ARG A 57 4.85 47.84 -32.33
CA ARG A 57 6.00 47.98 -33.24
C ARG A 57 5.68 47.74 -34.71
N ALA A 58 4.54 47.12 -35.02
CA ALA A 58 4.13 46.82 -36.41
C ALA A 58 3.14 47.83 -37.01
N LYS A 59 2.60 48.80 -36.24
CA LYS A 59 1.55 49.73 -36.70
C LYS A 59 1.99 51.18 -36.97
N VAL A 60 3.29 51.49 -36.90
CA VAL A 60 3.86 52.79 -37.33
C VAL A 60 4.36 52.78 -38.78
N SER A 61 4.13 51.71 -39.55
CA SER A 61 4.58 51.59 -40.96
C SER A 61 3.45 51.50 -41.99
N LYS A 62 2.33 52.20 -41.81
CA LYS A 62 1.33 52.39 -42.88
C LYS A 62 0.66 53.78 -42.83
N LEU A 63 1.40 54.80 -43.26
CA LEU A 63 0.84 55.99 -43.90
C LEU A 63 1.43 56.11 -45.31
N PRO A 64 0.64 56.49 -46.33
CA PRO A 64 1.13 56.59 -47.70
C PRO A 64 1.96 57.87 -47.87
N VAL A 65 3.27 57.71 -48.08
CA VAL A 65 4.16 58.80 -48.52
C VAL A 65 4.24 58.75 -50.06
N PRO A 66 4.17 59.91 -50.77
CA PRO A 66 4.18 59.93 -52.23
C PRO A 66 5.53 59.54 -52.80
N VAL A 67 5.48 58.84 -53.94
CA VAL A 67 6.62 58.39 -54.75
C VAL A 67 7.50 59.59 -55.14
N ALA A 68 8.73 59.60 -54.62
CA ALA A 68 9.82 60.44 -55.13
C ALA A 68 11.02 59.56 -55.51
N LYS A 69 11.67 59.95 -56.61
CA LYS A 69 12.70 59.26 -57.40
C LYS A 69 13.88 58.67 -56.60
N PRO A 70 14.52 57.60 -57.10
CA PRO A 70 15.73 57.06 -56.49
C PRO A 70 16.92 57.99 -56.77
N MET A 71 17.53 58.50 -55.71
CA MET A 71 18.84 59.13 -55.75
C MET A 71 19.85 58.11 -55.20
N VAL A 72 20.74 57.67 -56.09
CA VAL A 72 21.84 56.76 -55.80
C VAL A 72 22.75 57.41 -54.75
N SER A 73 22.79 56.82 -53.56
CA SER A 73 23.76 57.14 -52.52
C SER A 73 24.81 56.05 -52.49
N GLU A 74 26.03 56.51 -52.72
CA GLU A 74 27.31 55.82 -52.64
C GLU A 74 27.48 55.10 -51.30
N TYR A 75 27.78 53.80 -51.36
CA TYR A 75 27.95 52.91 -50.22
C TYR A 75 29.42 52.99 -49.78
N THR A 76 29.74 53.87 -48.84
CA THR A 76 31.03 53.82 -48.12
C THR A 76 30.94 52.73 -47.06
N GLY A 77 31.73 51.67 -47.25
CA GLY A 77 31.90 50.59 -46.30
C GLY A 77 32.57 51.11 -45.03
N ASP A 78 31.76 51.37 -44.01
CA ASP A 78 32.25 51.48 -42.64
C ASP A 78 31.86 50.18 -41.93
N THR A 79 32.86 49.35 -41.63
CA THR A 79 32.78 48.20 -40.72
C THR A 79 32.51 48.70 -39.30
N SER A 80 31.37 49.36 -39.09
CA SER A 80 30.83 49.65 -37.77
C SER A 80 30.35 48.32 -37.20
N GLU A 81 31.14 47.71 -36.31
CA GLU A 81 30.73 46.56 -35.52
C GLU A 81 29.29 46.74 -35.02
N ASP A 82 28.38 45.84 -35.43
CA ASP A 82 26.97 45.84 -35.06
C ASP A 82 26.79 45.76 -33.54
N LEU A 83 26.81 46.91 -32.87
CA LEU A 83 26.56 47.05 -31.45
C LEU A 83 25.05 46.94 -31.22
N LEU A 84 24.58 45.72 -30.97
CA LEU A 84 23.18 45.46 -30.69
C LEU A 84 22.78 46.20 -29.40
N THR A 85 21.96 47.24 -29.54
CA THR A 85 21.50 48.03 -28.40
C THR A 85 20.27 47.35 -27.79
N THR A 86 20.48 46.55 -26.75
CA THR A 86 19.38 45.90 -26.01
C THR A 86 18.83 46.85 -24.96
N HIS A 87 17.50 46.89 -24.86
CA HIS A 87 16.77 47.68 -23.88
C HIS A 87 16.40 46.76 -22.71
N ALA A 88 16.96 46.99 -21.51
CA ALA A 88 16.55 46.29 -20.30
C ALA A 88 15.39 47.02 -19.64
N CYS A 89 14.20 46.43 -19.66
CA CYS A 89 13.03 46.94 -18.95
C CYS A 89 13.14 46.61 -17.46
N PHE A 90 12.65 47.50 -16.61
CA PHE A 90 12.45 47.18 -15.20
C PHE A 90 11.09 46.49 -15.05
N GLU A 91 11.07 45.30 -14.46
CA GLU A 91 9.82 44.62 -14.14
C GLU A 91 9.10 45.30 -12.98
N GLY A 92 7.77 45.24 -13.00
CA GLY A 92 6.88 45.69 -11.93
C GLY A 92 6.98 44.80 -10.69
N THR A 93 8.09 44.91 -9.96
CA THR A 93 8.38 44.14 -8.75
C THR A 93 8.57 45.05 -7.55
N THR A 94 8.27 44.55 -6.35
CA THR A 94 8.48 45.29 -5.09
C THR A 94 9.94 45.73 -4.90
N TRP A 95 10.89 44.98 -5.47
CA TRP A 95 12.33 45.25 -5.39
C TRP A 95 12.78 46.54 -6.11
N ASN A 96 12.04 46.96 -7.13
CA ASN A 96 12.36 48.17 -7.91
C ASN A 96 11.77 49.44 -7.31
N VAL A 97 10.91 49.34 -6.29
CA VAL A 97 10.23 50.47 -5.65
C VAL A 97 11.20 51.51 -5.08
N LEU A 98 12.35 51.09 -4.56
CA LEU A 98 13.37 52.00 -4.01
C LEU A 98 13.90 53.00 -5.06
N LEU A 99 13.83 52.65 -6.36
CA LEU A 99 14.26 53.52 -7.44
C LEU A 99 13.33 54.74 -7.59
N VAL A 100 12.01 54.54 -7.40
CA VAL A 100 10.99 55.59 -7.60
C VAL A 100 10.56 56.28 -6.30
N LEU A 101 10.74 55.63 -5.15
CA LEU A 101 10.28 56.13 -3.85
C LEU A 101 10.75 57.57 -3.59
N GLY A 102 9.85 58.48 -3.23
CA GLY A 102 10.16 59.90 -2.99
C GLY A 102 10.63 60.71 -4.22
N LEU A 103 10.50 60.18 -5.45
CA LEU A 103 10.60 60.96 -6.70
C LEU A 103 9.23 61.26 -7.30
N THR A 104 8.21 60.59 -6.80
CA THR A 104 6.83 60.71 -7.24
C THR A 104 6.14 61.81 -6.44
N ASP A 105 5.21 62.53 -7.07
CA ASP A 105 4.33 63.50 -6.39
C ASP A 105 3.26 62.78 -5.53
N THR A 106 3.62 61.64 -4.92
CA THR A 106 2.78 60.82 -4.06
C THR A 106 2.76 61.40 -2.65
N GLY A 107 1.65 61.18 -1.94
CA GLY A 107 1.56 61.55 -0.53
C GLY A 107 2.47 60.63 0.31
N TRP A 108 2.92 61.12 1.47
CA TRP A 108 3.74 60.35 2.41
C TRP A 108 3.11 59.01 2.83
N VAL A 109 1.78 58.91 2.77
CA VAL A 109 1.03 57.68 3.07
C VAL A 109 1.32 56.60 2.02
N ASP A 110 1.32 56.93 0.73
CA ASP A 110 1.62 55.97 -0.34
C ASP A 110 3.06 55.43 -0.20
N ASP A 111 4.00 56.32 0.15
CA ASP A 111 5.40 55.95 0.39
C ASP A 111 5.54 55.03 1.61
N CYS A 112 4.77 55.27 2.68
CA CYS A 112 4.72 54.38 3.84
C CYS A 112 4.14 53.00 3.49
N ILE A 113 3.06 52.95 2.69
CA ILE A 113 2.48 51.70 2.21
C ILE A 113 3.48 50.94 1.35
N ALA A 114 4.17 51.61 0.44
CA ALA A 114 5.18 50.99 -0.41
C ALA A 114 6.35 50.37 0.37
N CYS A 115 6.85 51.08 1.40
CA CYS A 115 7.83 50.55 2.33
C CYS A 115 7.31 49.33 3.12
N LEU A 116 6.07 49.39 3.58
CA LEU A 116 5.43 48.27 4.28
C LEU A 116 5.29 47.05 3.37
N VAL A 117 4.85 47.22 2.13
CA VAL A 117 4.73 46.13 1.13
C VAL A 117 6.08 45.50 0.83
N LEU A 118 7.15 46.31 0.67
CA LEU A 118 8.51 45.80 0.51
C LEU A 118 8.96 44.98 1.74
N ALA A 119 8.70 45.46 2.96
CA ALA A 119 9.05 44.75 4.18
C ALA A 119 8.28 43.42 4.32
N VAL A 120 6.98 43.43 4.04
CA VAL A 120 6.13 42.23 4.03
C VAL A 120 6.66 41.22 3.01
N ASN A 121 7.03 41.67 1.81
CA ASN A 121 7.59 40.79 0.79
C ASN A 121 8.87 40.08 1.28
N ILE A 122 9.83 40.84 1.82
CA ILE A 122 11.08 40.29 2.36
C ILE A 122 10.80 39.28 3.46
N VAL A 123 9.94 39.62 4.43
CA VAL A 123 9.60 38.74 5.56
C VAL A 123 8.95 37.46 5.06
N MET A 124 7.99 37.55 4.14
CA MET A 124 7.26 36.41 3.63
C MET A 124 8.17 35.46 2.85
N GLN A 125 9.02 35.95 1.95
CA GLN A 125 9.97 35.09 1.23
C GLN A 125 10.98 34.42 2.18
N LEU A 126 11.48 35.14 3.19
CA LEU A 126 12.34 34.54 4.23
C LEU A 126 11.61 33.47 5.05
N LEU A 127 10.33 33.66 5.35
CA LEU A 127 9.50 32.65 6.02
C LEU A 127 9.28 31.42 5.14
N PHE A 128 9.08 31.57 3.83
CA PHE A 128 9.01 30.45 2.91
C PHE A 128 10.33 29.67 2.87
N CYS A 129 11.48 30.34 2.72
CA CYS A 129 12.80 29.71 2.79
C CYS A 129 12.96 28.92 4.10
N LYS A 130 12.65 29.53 5.24
CA LYS A 130 12.75 28.90 6.56
C LYS A 130 11.82 27.69 6.69
N THR A 131 10.61 27.77 6.16
CA THR A 131 9.62 26.69 6.24
C THR A 131 10.04 25.50 5.41
N ILE A 132 10.45 25.71 4.16
CA ILE A 132 10.88 24.62 3.26
C ILE A 132 12.16 23.96 3.76
N LEU A 133 13.12 24.73 4.31
CA LEU A 133 14.35 24.20 4.91
C LEU A 133 14.14 23.56 6.29
N SER A 134 12.95 23.65 6.88
CA SER A 134 12.72 23.08 8.20
C SER A 134 12.71 21.55 8.13
N PRO A 135 13.32 20.84 9.10
CA PRO A 135 13.35 19.38 9.12
C PRO A 135 11.95 18.76 9.27
N GLN A 136 10.99 19.52 9.82
CA GLN A 136 9.59 19.10 9.91
C GLN A 136 8.94 19.00 8.53
N PHE A 137 9.30 19.89 7.62
CA PHE A 137 8.75 19.93 6.27
C PHE A 137 9.54 19.04 5.31
N ALA A 138 10.88 19.07 5.37
CA ALA A 138 11.75 18.21 4.56
C ALA A 138 11.62 16.72 4.92
N GLY A 139 11.12 16.42 6.12
CA GLY A 139 11.03 15.07 6.65
C GLY A 139 12.37 14.52 7.14
N GLY A 140 12.31 13.38 7.84
CA GLY A 140 13.52 12.64 8.24
C GLY A 140 14.21 12.01 7.03
N SER A 141 15.48 11.63 7.20
CA SER A 141 16.22 10.96 6.13
C SER A 141 15.51 9.66 5.75
N PHE A 142 15.43 9.34 4.45
CA PHE A 142 14.80 8.10 4.03
C PHE A 142 15.52 6.86 4.60
N SER A 143 16.83 7.00 4.88
CA SER A 143 17.65 5.97 5.54
C SER A 143 17.09 5.53 6.90
N ASP A 144 16.47 6.44 7.67
CA ASP A 144 15.88 6.11 8.97
C ASP A 144 14.76 5.06 8.84
N LYS A 145 14.07 5.04 7.69
CA LYS A 145 13.01 4.06 7.38
C LYS A 145 13.55 2.64 7.21
N THR A 146 14.83 2.46 6.90
CA THR A 146 15.46 1.13 6.77
C THR A 146 15.46 0.40 8.11
N SER A 147 15.85 1.09 9.18
CA SER A 147 15.84 0.52 10.54
C SER A 147 14.42 0.20 11.01
N ALA A 148 13.45 1.07 10.70
CA ALA A 148 12.04 0.86 11.01
C ALA A 148 11.46 -0.33 10.23
N ALA A 149 11.83 -0.49 8.95
CA ALA A 149 11.44 -1.61 8.11
C ALA A 149 11.93 -2.95 8.68
N LYS A 150 13.21 -3.01 9.03
CA LYS A 150 13.82 -4.18 9.66
C LYS A 150 13.11 -4.56 10.95
N ARG A 151 12.94 -3.60 11.87
CA ARG A 151 12.26 -3.83 13.16
C ARG A 151 10.81 -4.27 12.96
N TRP A 152 10.08 -3.65 12.03
CA TRP A 152 8.72 -4.06 11.71
C TRP A 152 8.67 -5.51 11.23
N ARG A 153 9.59 -5.90 10.34
CA ARG A 153 9.62 -7.25 9.80
C ARG A 153 9.91 -8.30 10.88
N GLU A 154 10.87 -8.02 11.75
CA GLU A 154 11.28 -8.91 12.84
C GLU A 154 10.18 -9.06 13.92
N LEU A 155 9.45 -7.99 14.22
CA LEU A 155 8.49 -7.98 15.33
C LEU A 155 7.04 -8.24 14.93
N VAL A 156 6.63 -7.78 13.75
CA VAL A 156 5.22 -7.75 13.34
C VAL A 156 5.00 -8.55 12.06
N GLY A 157 5.85 -8.34 11.05
CA GLY A 157 5.65 -8.87 9.71
C GLY A 157 5.54 -10.39 9.63
N HIS A 158 6.27 -11.10 10.50
CA HIS A 158 6.23 -12.56 10.60
C HIS A 158 5.47 -13.06 11.84
N ASP A 159 4.81 -12.23 12.66
CA ASP A 159 4.07 -12.74 13.82
C ASP A 159 2.82 -13.52 13.38
N ALA A 160 2.69 -14.75 13.84
CA ALA A 160 1.57 -15.64 13.51
C ALA A 160 0.19 -15.08 13.91
N SER A 161 0.15 -14.10 14.81
CA SER A 161 -1.07 -13.40 15.23
C SER A 161 -1.69 -12.56 14.11
N TYR A 162 -0.89 -12.15 13.12
CA TYR A 162 -1.34 -11.40 11.93
C TYR A 162 -1.39 -12.27 10.66
N MET A 163 -1.33 -13.59 10.82
CA MET A 163 -1.47 -14.52 9.69
C MET A 163 -2.91 -14.50 9.16
N ASP A 164 -3.04 -14.45 7.84
CA ASP A 164 -4.35 -14.48 7.18
C ASP A 164 -4.99 -15.88 7.24
N PRO A 165 -6.33 -16.01 7.13
CA PRO A 165 -6.98 -17.31 6.96
C PRO A 165 -6.51 -18.12 5.73
N THR A 166 -5.88 -17.47 4.73
CA THR A 166 -5.25 -18.11 3.55
C THR A 166 -3.83 -18.64 3.82
N PRO A 167 -3.59 -19.22 5.01
CA PRO A 167 -2.31 -19.23 5.74
C PRO A 167 -1.14 -18.55 4.99
N SER A 168 -1.21 -17.22 4.85
CA SER A 168 -0.17 -16.38 4.24
C SER A 168 0.34 -15.38 5.28
N SER A 169 1.64 -15.08 5.23
CA SER A 169 2.27 -14.14 6.16
C SER A 169 1.93 -12.69 5.80
N LEU A 170 1.94 -11.79 6.80
CA LEU A 170 1.71 -10.36 6.57
C LEU A 170 2.77 -9.76 5.64
N VAL A 171 4.03 -10.17 5.77
CA VAL A 171 5.13 -9.78 4.86
C VAL A 171 4.83 -10.17 3.42
N SER A 172 4.38 -11.40 3.17
CA SER A 172 4.07 -11.87 1.80
C SER A 172 2.96 -11.01 1.17
N ARG A 173 1.93 -10.66 1.95
CA ARG A 173 0.82 -9.78 1.50
C ARG A 173 1.29 -8.35 1.21
N VAL A 174 2.04 -7.72 2.13
CA VAL A 174 2.59 -6.35 1.97
C VAL A 174 3.46 -6.26 0.72
N CYS A 175 4.35 -7.23 0.51
CA CYS A 175 5.27 -7.24 -0.63
C CYS A 175 4.62 -7.56 -1.98
N ASN A 176 3.40 -8.10 -1.97
CA ASN A 176 2.61 -8.36 -3.18
C ASN A 176 1.51 -7.32 -3.41
N ASN A 177 1.54 -6.18 -2.70
CA ASN A 177 0.57 -5.09 -2.78
C ASN A 177 -0.89 -5.54 -2.56
N ASP A 178 -1.13 -6.41 -1.57
CA ASP A 178 -2.50 -6.78 -1.22
C ASP A 178 -3.29 -5.57 -0.69
N GLU A 179 -4.28 -5.12 -1.48
CA GLU A 179 -5.12 -3.96 -1.17
C GLU A 179 -6.17 -4.26 -0.09
N THR A 180 -6.37 -5.53 0.28
CA THR A 180 -7.29 -5.95 1.34
C THR A 180 -6.70 -5.87 2.75
N LEU A 181 -5.45 -5.42 2.86
CA LEU A 181 -4.74 -5.28 4.13
C LEU A 181 -5.33 -4.16 5.00
N ILE A 182 -6.03 -4.58 6.06
CA ILE A 182 -6.48 -3.67 7.13
C ILE A 182 -5.29 -3.28 8.04
N MET A 183 -4.35 -4.22 8.24
CA MET A 183 -3.16 -4.02 9.04
C MET A 183 -1.96 -3.75 8.12
N ALA A 184 -1.02 -2.92 8.58
CA ALA A 184 0.18 -2.54 7.84
C ALA A 184 -0.07 -1.81 6.50
N GLN A 185 -1.18 -1.06 6.39
CA GLN A 185 -1.50 -0.25 5.21
C GLN A 185 -0.40 0.78 4.88
N ALA A 186 0.23 1.36 5.91
CA ALA A 186 1.34 2.30 5.71
C ALA A 186 2.56 1.63 5.05
N GLN A 187 2.91 0.42 5.46
CA GLN A 187 3.99 -0.37 4.88
C GLN A 187 3.66 -0.80 3.45
N ALA A 188 2.43 -1.27 3.21
CA ALA A 188 1.96 -1.64 1.87
C ALA A 188 1.98 -0.43 0.91
N SER A 189 1.49 0.73 1.35
CA SER A 189 1.54 1.96 0.55
C SER A 189 2.96 2.42 0.29
N LEU A 190 3.86 2.31 1.28
CA LEU A 190 5.28 2.65 1.10
C LEU A 190 5.94 1.76 0.05
N ILE A 191 5.73 0.44 0.12
CA ILE A 191 6.26 -0.51 -0.88
C ILE A 191 5.65 -0.27 -2.26
N LYS A 192 4.34 0.01 -2.34
CA LYS A 192 3.66 0.38 -3.59
C LYS A 192 4.28 1.64 -4.20
N ASN A 193 4.54 2.67 -3.40
CA ASN A 193 5.18 3.91 -3.84
C ASN A 193 6.62 3.68 -4.29
N ILE A 194 7.42 2.89 -3.56
CA ILE A 194 8.80 2.54 -3.96
C ILE A 194 8.78 1.80 -5.30
N ASN A 195 7.87 0.83 -5.47
CA ASN A 195 7.75 0.07 -6.71
C ASN A 195 7.37 0.98 -7.89
N ALA A 196 6.41 1.87 -7.70
CA ALA A 196 6.01 2.83 -8.74
C ALA A 196 7.14 3.82 -9.07
N TYR A 197 7.81 4.37 -8.05
CA TYR A 197 8.89 5.35 -8.21
C TYR A 197 10.10 4.76 -8.95
N LEU A 198 10.50 3.53 -8.58
CA LEU A 198 11.65 2.85 -9.18
C LEU A 198 11.30 2.02 -10.43
N GLY A 199 10.02 1.88 -10.78
CA GLY A 199 9.58 1.04 -11.89
C GLY A 199 9.80 -0.46 -11.64
N LEU A 200 9.72 -0.91 -10.38
CA LEU A 200 9.98 -2.29 -9.98
C LEU A 200 8.70 -3.13 -9.99
N GLY A 201 8.80 -4.37 -10.47
CA GLY A 201 7.81 -5.40 -10.15
C GLY A 201 7.86 -5.84 -8.66
N ASN A 202 6.81 -6.53 -8.20
CA ASN A 202 6.69 -7.00 -6.81
C ASN A 202 7.86 -7.89 -6.35
N MET A 203 8.46 -8.65 -7.28
CA MET A 203 9.57 -9.56 -7.02
C MET A 203 10.96 -8.99 -7.37
N GLN A 204 11.01 -7.89 -8.12
CA GLN A 204 12.27 -7.29 -8.56
C GLN A 204 12.88 -6.42 -7.47
N MET A 205 14.15 -6.62 -7.14
CA MET A 205 14.83 -5.85 -6.07
C MET A 205 15.76 -4.74 -6.58
N HIS A 206 16.13 -4.79 -7.84
CA HIS A 206 17.10 -3.87 -8.43
C HIS A 206 16.39 -3.04 -9.48
N ALA A 207 16.56 -1.72 -9.42
CA ALA A 207 16.00 -0.84 -10.44
C ALA A 207 16.71 -1.07 -11.78
N GLY A 208 15.96 -0.93 -12.86
CA GLY A 208 16.56 -0.81 -14.19
C GLY A 208 17.26 0.54 -14.32
N PHE A 209 18.00 0.72 -15.42
CA PHE A 209 18.67 1.98 -15.74
C PHE A 209 17.69 3.18 -15.81
N PHE A 210 16.41 2.91 -16.12
CA PHE A 210 15.36 3.91 -16.18
C PHE A 210 14.34 3.73 -15.05
N ALA A 211 14.56 4.45 -13.94
CA ALA A 211 13.56 4.62 -12.90
C ALA A 211 12.66 5.84 -13.23
N PRO A 212 11.35 5.65 -13.44
CA PRO A 212 10.45 6.72 -13.90
C PRO A 212 10.37 7.90 -12.91
N GLY A 213 10.40 7.60 -11.60
CA GLY A 213 10.37 8.62 -10.55
C GLY A 213 11.63 9.50 -10.54
N ILE A 214 12.82 8.90 -10.75
CA ILE A 214 14.09 9.63 -10.82
C ILE A 214 14.12 10.55 -12.04
N LEU A 215 13.67 10.05 -13.21
CA LEU A 215 13.56 10.84 -14.43
C LEU A 215 12.62 12.04 -14.22
N LEU A 216 11.42 11.79 -13.70
CA LEU A 216 10.46 12.88 -13.45
C LEU A 216 11.00 13.88 -12.43
N CYS A 217 11.63 13.41 -11.34
CA CYS A 217 12.28 14.28 -10.36
C CYS A 217 13.36 15.16 -11.00
N THR A 218 14.14 14.59 -11.92
CA THR A 218 15.21 15.31 -12.63
C THR A 218 14.62 16.37 -13.56
N LEU A 219 13.53 16.06 -14.26
CA LEU A 219 12.80 17.03 -15.09
C LEU A 219 12.18 18.16 -14.26
N CYS A 220 11.60 17.85 -13.10
CA CYS A 220 11.07 18.88 -12.19
C CYS A 220 12.18 19.76 -11.61
N ILE A 221 13.33 19.19 -11.23
CA ILE A 221 14.49 19.98 -10.79
C ILE A 221 15.02 20.83 -11.94
N MET A 222 15.09 20.30 -13.17
CA MET A 222 15.49 21.08 -14.35
C MET A 222 14.55 22.25 -14.60
N GLN A 223 13.24 22.01 -14.56
CA GLN A 223 12.24 23.05 -14.70
C GLN A 223 12.38 24.11 -13.60
N TRP A 224 12.57 23.68 -12.35
CA TRP A 224 12.78 24.58 -11.21
C TRP A 224 14.04 25.44 -11.38
N CYS A 225 15.15 24.83 -11.81
CA CYS A 225 16.37 25.56 -12.13
C CYS A 225 16.10 26.62 -13.20
N LEU A 226 15.41 26.28 -14.30
CA LEU A 226 15.13 27.23 -15.38
C LEU A 226 14.40 28.49 -14.90
N TYR A 227 13.37 28.33 -14.07
CA TYR A 227 12.65 29.47 -13.45
C TYR A 227 13.58 30.33 -12.59
N LEU A 228 14.43 29.70 -11.76
CA LEU A 228 15.33 30.45 -10.88
C LEU A 228 16.49 31.12 -11.64
N PHE A 229 16.98 30.50 -12.72
CA PHE A 229 18.01 31.11 -13.57
C PHE A 229 17.46 32.29 -14.38
N GLU A 230 16.19 32.24 -14.79
CA GLU A 230 15.51 33.41 -15.35
C GLU A 230 15.48 34.57 -14.35
N GLU A 231 15.12 34.29 -13.10
CA GLU A 231 15.13 35.26 -12.01
C GLU A 231 16.53 35.85 -11.73
N PHE A 232 17.57 35.01 -11.67
CA PHE A 232 18.96 35.51 -11.53
C PHE A 232 19.39 36.38 -12.70
N ARG A 233 18.98 36.04 -13.92
CA ARG A 233 19.27 36.85 -15.12
C ARG A 233 18.58 38.21 -15.02
N THR A 234 17.31 38.25 -14.62
CA THR A 234 16.58 39.51 -14.39
C THR A 234 17.28 40.38 -13.34
N ILE A 235 17.69 39.79 -12.21
CA ILE A 235 18.47 40.46 -11.16
C ILE A 235 19.78 41.05 -11.70
N PHE A 236 20.52 40.26 -12.49
CA PHE A 236 21.80 40.66 -13.06
C PHE A 236 21.64 41.81 -14.06
N LEU A 237 20.68 41.71 -14.99
CA LEU A 237 20.39 42.74 -15.98
C LEU A 237 19.92 44.05 -15.33
N ALA A 238 19.05 43.98 -14.32
CA ALA A 238 18.62 45.15 -13.56
C ALA A 238 19.81 45.82 -12.85
N THR A 239 20.69 45.03 -12.23
CA THR A 239 21.91 45.54 -11.57
C THR A 239 22.85 46.22 -12.56
N LEU A 240 23.09 45.61 -13.72
CA LEU A 240 23.91 46.19 -14.79
C LEU A 240 23.29 47.49 -15.34
N ALA A 241 21.97 47.53 -15.52
CA ALA A 241 21.25 48.72 -15.97
C ALA A 241 21.46 49.89 -15.01
N ILE A 242 21.32 49.66 -13.71
CA ILE A 242 21.53 50.68 -12.68
C ILE A 242 23.00 51.06 -12.54
N TRP A 243 23.93 50.13 -12.75
CA TRP A 243 25.36 50.42 -12.73
C TRP A 243 25.78 51.42 -13.82
N GLN A 244 25.12 51.41 -14.99
CA GLN A 244 25.41 52.32 -16.10
C GLN A 244 24.82 53.73 -15.92
N VAL A 245 23.92 53.94 -14.95
CA VAL A 245 23.34 55.27 -14.67
C VAL A 245 24.37 56.16 -13.98
N PRO A 246 24.63 57.39 -14.48
CA PRO A 246 25.62 58.27 -13.87
C PRO A 246 25.20 58.68 -12.45
N ARG A 247 26.19 58.78 -11.56
CA ARG A 247 26.00 59.10 -10.14
C ARG A 247 26.00 60.62 -9.95
N ALA A 248 25.04 61.14 -9.19
CA ALA A 248 24.93 62.57 -8.86
C ALA A 248 24.48 62.77 -7.41
N SER A 249 24.50 64.00 -6.87
CA SER A 249 24.05 64.24 -5.48
C SER A 249 22.55 64.08 -5.28
N ARG A 250 21.75 64.23 -6.35
CA ARG A 250 20.29 64.05 -6.35
C ARG A 250 19.89 63.13 -7.48
N THR A 251 18.93 62.24 -7.23
CA THR A 251 18.34 61.41 -8.28
C THR A 251 17.38 62.24 -9.10
N VAL A 252 17.47 62.13 -10.43
CA VAL A 252 16.62 62.88 -11.36
C VAL A 252 15.99 61.91 -12.35
N LEU A 253 14.66 61.83 -12.35
CA LEU A 253 13.86 61.08 -13.31
C LEU A 253 13.31 62.06 -14.36
N ARG A 254 13.65 61.88 -15.64
CA ARG A 254 13.15 62.72 -16.74
C ARG A 254 12.44 61.85 -17.76
N LEU A 255 11.14 62.09 -17.97
CA LEU A 255 10.32 61.38 -18.96
C LEU A 255 10.49 59.85 -18.82
N GLY A 256 10.31 59.32 -17.61
CA GLY A 256 10.47 57.90 -17.28
C GLY A 256 11.90 57.34 -17.35
N ARG A 257 12.91 58.13 -17.72
CA ARG A 257 14.32 57.70 -17.75
C ARG A 257 15.10 58.23 -16.55
N LEU A 258 15.83 57.35 -15.87
CA LEU A 258 16.77 57.73 -14.81
C LEU A 258 17.97 58.48 -15.44
N ALA A 259 18.00 59.81 -15.27
CA ALA A 259 19.07 60.65 -15.81
C ALA A 259 20.32 60.62 -14.94
N SER A 260 20.14 60.54 -13.62
CA SER A 260 21.21 60.32 -12.64
C SER A 260 20.65 59.73 -11.35
N ILE A 261 21.46 58.98 -10.60
CA ILE A 261 21.09 58.35 -9.33
C ILE A 261 22.00 58.82 -8.19
N CYS A 262 21.43 59.07 -7.00
CA CYS A 262 22.22 59.38 -5.82
C CYS A 262 22.90 58.15 -5.22
N GLN A 263 24.07 58.36 -4.61
CA GLN A 263 24.89 57.27 -4.06
C GLN A 263 24.13 56.43 -3.03
N ALA A 264 23.33 57.06 -2.17
CA ALA A 264 22.54 56.37 -1.15
C ALA A 264 21.50 55.42 -1.78
N ARG A 265 20.77 55.86 -2.82
CA ARG A 265 19.81 55.00 -3.52
C ARG A 265 20.49 53.90 -4.33
N PHE A 266 21.63 54.19 -4.93
CA PHE A 266 22.42 53.19 -5.64
C PHE A 266 22.85 52.06 -4.70
N VAL A 267 23.43 52.40 -3.54
CA VAL A 267 23.84 51.43 -2.52
C VAL A 267 22.63 50.68 -1.95
N GLY A 268 21.53 51.39 -1.66
CA GLY A 268 20.30 50.76 -1.17
C GLY A 268 19.69 49.78 -2.17
N HIS A 269 19.66 50.13 -3.46
CA HIS A 269 19.17 49.23 -4.50
C HIS A 269 20.10 48.02 -4.65
N LEU A 270 21.42 48.22 -4.66
CA LEU A 270 22.39 47.12 -4.70
C LEU A 270 22.23 46.17 -3.50
N ALA A 271 22.00 46.71 -2.29
CA ALA A 271 21.76 45.91 -1.10
C ALA A 271 20.46 45.11 -1.19
N LEU A 272 19.36 45.71 -1.65
CA LEU A 272 18.09 45.01 -1.87
C LEU A 272 18.20 43.92 -2.94
N THR A 273 18.88 44.21 -4.04
CA THR A 273 19.08 43.25 -5.13
C THR A 273 19.99 42.09 -4.71
N CYS A 274 21.00 42.36 -3.88
CA CYS A 274 21.82 41.31 -3.28
C CYS A 274 21.00 40.43 -2.31
N LEU A 275 20.13 41.04 -1.50
CA LEU A 275 19.20 40.30 -0.64
C LEU A 275 18.24 39.43 -1.47
N ARG A 276 17.66 39.95 -2.55
CA ARG A 276 16.83 39.20 -3.50
C ARG A 276 17.58 38.00 -4.07
N ALA A 277 18.82 38.20 -4.54
CA ALA A 277 19.66 37.12 -5.05
C ALA A 277 19.97 36.06 -3.98
N CYS A 278 20.22 36.46 -2.73
CA CYS A 278 20.42 35.53 -1.62
C CYS A 278 19.16 34.71 -1.33
N ILE A 279 17.98 35.34 -1.34
CA ILE A 279 16.71 34.64 -1.15
C ILE A 279 16.45 33.66 -2.29
N ALA A 280 16.63 34.08 -3.55
CA ALA A 280 16.51 33.21 -4.72
C ALA A 280 17.47 32.01 -4.64
N ALA A 281 18.70 32.21 -4.19
CA ALA A 281 19.67 31.11 -3.99
C ALA A 281 19.25 30.14 -2.88
N MET A 282 18.71 30.66 -1.77
CA MET A 282 18.15 29.82 -0.69
C MET A 282 16.94 29.03 -1.18
N LEU A 283 16.04 29.64 -1.95
CA LEU A 283 14.88 28.97 -2.55
C LEU A 283 15.30 27.91 -3.57
N LEU A 284 16.31 28.17 -4.40
CA LEU A 284 16.86 27.19 -5.33
C LEU A 284 17.33 25.94 -4.56
N HIS A 285 18.14 26.13 -3.53
CA HIS A 285 18.65 25.03 -2.70
C HIS A 285 17.52 24.29 -1.97
N ALA A 286 16.61 25.03 -1.33
CA ALA A 286 15.49 24.47 -0.59
C ALA A 286 14.53 23.68 -1.49
N GLY A 287 14.21 24.21 -2.68
CA GLY A 287 13.34 23.56 -3.65
C GLY A 287 13.95 22.28 -4.22
N ILE A 288 15.27 22.26 -4.48
CA ILE A 288 15.97 21.03 -4.89
C ILE A 288 15.88 19.96 -3.80
N LEU A 289 16.15 20.31 -2.54
CA LEU A 289 16.06 19.37 -1.42
C LEU A 289 14.63 18.85 -1.24
N TRP A 290 13.62 19.72 -1.37
CA TRP A 290 12.22 19.33 -1.23
C TRP A 290 11.74 18.41 -2.36
N LEU A 291 12.08 18.72 -3.62
CA LEU A 291 11.77 17.87 -4.77
C LEU A 291 12.47 16.51 -4.66
N ALA A 292 13.76 16.49 -4.31
CA ALA A 292 14.51 15.26 -4.13
C ALA A 292 14.03 14.43 -2.93
N GLY A 293 13.45 15.05 -1.89
CA GLY A 293 12.85 14.32 -0.76
C GLY A 293 11.49 13.69 -1.06
N THR A 294 10.86 14.03 -2.19
CA THR A 294 9.50 13.59 -2.52
C THR A 294 9.51 12.18 -3.11
N THR A 295 8.81 11.25 -2.46
CA THR A 295 8.82 9.81 -2.83
C THR A 295 7.62 9.35 -3.64
N SER A 296 6.58 10.17 -3.71
CA SER A 296 5.38 9.93 -4.52
C SER A 296 5.46 10.71 -5.82
N ILE A 297 5.24 10.04 -6.95
CA ILE A 297 5.25 10.64 -8.29
C ILE A 297 4.20 11.76 -8.39
N ALA A 298 3.01 11.55 -7.84
CA ALA A 298 1.91 12.53 -7.90
C ALA A 298 2.24 13.79 -7.07
N GLU A 299 2.83 13.61 -5.89
CA GLU A 299 3.23 14.73 -5.03
C GLU A 299 4.37 15.53 -5.66
N LEU A 300 5.26 14.89 -6.42
CA LEU A 300 6.40 15.54 -7.04
C LEU A 300 5.99 16.61 -8.06
N MET A 301 4.96 16.35 -8.85
CA MET A 301 4.40 17.35 -9.79
C MET A 301 3.75 18.51 -9.04
N VAL A 302 2.95 18.22 -8.02
CA VAL A 302 2.27 19.24 -7.21
C VAL A 302 3.28 20.13 -6.48
N ASN A 303 4.33 19.54 -5.93
CA ASN A 303 5.42 20.26 -5.25
C ASN A 303 6.18 21.17 -6.23
N GLY A 304 6.42 20.70 -7.46
CA GLY A 304 7.03 21.51 -8.52
C GLY A 304 6.20 22.77 -8.86
N VAL A 305 4.89 22.62 -9.01
CA VAL A 305 3.99 23.76 -9.26
C VAL A 305 3.92 24.70 -8.05
N ALA A 306 3.87 24.16 -6.84
CA ALA A 306 3.85 24.96 -5.62
C ALA A 306 5.11 25.83 -5.47
N LEU A 307 6.28 25.33 -5.86
CA LEU A 307 7.53 26.09 -5.86
C LEU A 307 7.49 27.29 -6.82
N VAL A 308 6.94 27.13 -8.03
CA VAL A 308 6.74 28.24 -8.97
C VAL A 308 5.80 29.28 -8.36
N ALA A 309 4.70 28.84 -7.75
CA ALA A 309 3.76 29.76 -7.10
C ALA A 309 4.42 30.56 -5.95
N ILE A 310 5.41 29.99 -5.24
CA ILE A 310 6.17 30.68 -4.18
C ILE A 310 7.11 31.75 -4.76
N LEU A 311 7.68 31.51 -5.95
CA LEU A 311 8.52 32.49 -6.64
C LEU A 311 7.71 33.74 -7.01
N ASP A 312 6.51 33.55 -7.58
CA ASP A 312 5.66 34.63 -8.11
C ASP A 312 4.95 35.47 -7.04
N VAL A 313 5.05 35.12 -5.75
CA VAL A 313 4.26 35.79 -4.71
C VAL A 313 4.63 37.27 -4.57
N ASP A 314 5.88 37.65 -4.81
CA ASP A 314 6.30 39.05 -4.72
C ASP A 314 5.72 39.92 -5.83
N GLU A 315 5.61 39.38 -7.04
CA GLU A 315 4.90 40.01 -8.16
C GLU A 315 3.41 40.19 -7.84
N LYS A 316 2.77 39.17 -7.28
CA LYS A 316 1.36 39.25 -6.89
C LYS A 316 1.15 40.23 -5.74
N LEU A 317 2.06 40.31 -4.77
CA LEU A 317 2.04 41.32 -3.71
C LEU A 317 2.18 42.73 -4.30
N PHE A 318 3.08 42.92 -5.26
CA PHE A 318 3.25 44.20 -5.94
C PHE A 318 1.97 44.60 -6.68
N ALA A 319 1.42 43.73 -7.52
CA ALA A 319 0.23 44.00 -8.31
C ALA A 319 -1.01 44.29 -7.44
N SER A 320 -1.14 43.60 -6.30
CA SER A 320 -2.34 43.67 -5.47
C SER A 320 -2.30 44.80 -4.44
N LEU A 321 -1.15 45.07 -3.83
CA LEU A 321 -1.06 45.94 -2.64
C LEU A 321 -0.30 47.25 -2.88
N MET A 322 0.49 47.36 -3.94
CA MET A 322 1.24 48.59 -4.22
C MET A 322 0.29 49.71 -4.66
N PRO A 323 0.43 50.96 -4.16
CA PRO A 323 -0.37 52.08 -4.63
C PRO A 323 -0.24 52.27 -6.15
N ARG A 324 -1.38 52.42 -6.85
CA ARG A 324 -1.44 52.53 -8.33
C ARG A 324 -0.52 53.61 -8.90
N ARG A 325 -0.30 54.69 -8.17
CA ARG A 325 0.62 55.78 -8.60
C ARG A 325 2.08 55.33 -8.62
N ILE A 326 2.48 54.52 -7.64
CA ILE A 326 3.82 53.96 -7.57
C ILE A 326 3.97 52.86 -8.61
N GLN A 327 2.95 51.99 -8.78
CA GLN A 327 2.92 50.99 -9.86
C GLN A 327 3.13 51.64 -11.23
N ALA A 328 2.30 52.63 -11.59
CA ALA A 328 2.42 53.34 -12.86
C ALA A 328 3.82 53.98 -13.04
N LYS A 329 4.46 54.43 -11.96
CA LYS A 329 5.79 55.03 -12.02
C LYS A 329 6.92 54.02 -12.14
N VAL A 330 6.76 52.82 -11.57
CA VAL A 330 7.66 51.69 -11.83
C VAL A 330 7.50 51.22 -13.27
N ASP A 331 6.27 51.13 -13.78
CA ASP A 331 5.98 50.74 -15.17
C ASP A 331 6.46 51.79 -16.19
N GLU A 332 6.43 53.08 -15.82
CA GLU A 332 7.01 54.17 -16.61
C GLU A 332 8.55 54.18 -16.63
N LEU A 333 9.24 53.36 -15.82
CA LEU A 333 10.71 53.29 -15.86
C LEU A 333 11.15 52.73 -17.22
N HIS A 334 11.48 53.64 -18.13
CA HIS A 334 11.91 53.29 -19.47
C HIS A 334 13.22 52.52 -19.43
N ALA A 335 13.30 51.55 -20.32
CA ALA A 335 14.44 50.67 -20.44
C ALA A 335 15.76 51.42 -20.62
N VAL A 336 16.75 51.07 -19.80
CA VAL A 336 18.12 51.60 -19.94
C VAL A 336 18.76 50.93 -21.15
N LYS A 337 19.40 51.73 -22.01
CA LYS A 337 20.18 51.23 -23.14
C LYS A 337 21.43 50.56 -22.61
N LEU A 338 21.47 49.23 -22.61
CA LEU A 338 22.66 48.47 -22.28
C LEU A 338 23.55 48.34 -23.52
N ARG A 339 24.83 48.63 -23.37
CA ARG A 339 25.84 48.24 -24.37
C ARG A 339 26.18 46.77 -24.15
N TRP A 340 25.60 45.89 -24.96
CA TRP A 340 25.83 44.45 -24.84
C TRP A 340 26.79 43.98 -25.93
N SER A 341 27.90 43.35 -25.56
CA SER A 341 28.79 42.71 -26.54
C SER A 341 28.25 41.34 -26.93
N LYS A 342 28.41 40.94 -28.22
CA LYS A 342 28.09 39.58 -28.70
C LYS A 342 28.81 38.50 -27.88
N THR A 343 30.06 38.75 -27.48
CA THR A 343 30.85 37.80 -26.68
C THR A 343 30.30 37.65 -25.26
N GLN A 344 29.76 38.72 -24.66
CA GLN A 344 29.17 38.65 -23.31
C GLN A 344 27.91 37.80 -23.30
N GLY A 345 27.02 37.93 -24.29
CA GLY A 345 25.83 37.10 -24.38
C GLY A 345 26.14 35.61 -24.59
N GLN A 346 27.20 35.29 -25.34
CA GLN A 346 27.67 33.91 -25.50
C GLN A 346 28.24 33.34 -24.20
N VAL A 347 29.08 34.12 -23.49
CA VAL A 347 29.65 33.70 -22.20
C VAL A 347 28.55 33.52 -21.17
N GLU A 348 27.59 34.43 -21.09
CA GLU A 348 26.43 34.31 -20.19
C GLU A 348 25.64 33.03 -20.45
N SER A 349 25.29 32.77 -21.71
CA SER A 349 24.55 31.56 -22.09
C SER A 349 25.32 30.29 -21.76
N LEU A 350 26.63 30.27 -22.01
CA LEU A 350 27.50 29.14 -21.69
C LEU A 350 27.59 28.91 -20.18
N VAL A 351 27.80 29.99 -19.40
CA VAL A 351 27.84 29.93 -17.93
C VAL A 351 26.52 29.39 -17.38
N LEU A 352 25.38 29.87 -17.88
CA LEU A 352 24.06 29.41 -17.46
C LEU A 352 23.86 27.90 -17.76
N VAL A 353 24.23 27.45 -18.96
CA VAL A 353 24.16 26.02 -19.31
C VAL A 353 25.07 25.17 -18.42
N VAL A 354 26.30 25.61 -18.17
CA VAL A 354 27.25 24.91 -17.29
C VAL A 354 26.75 24.88 -15.84
N CYS A 355 26.18 25.97 -15.35
CA CYS A 355 25.60 26.05 -14.00
C CYS A 355 24.38 25.13 -13.85
N ILE A 356 23.45 25.13 -14.81
CA ILE A 356 22.30 24.22 -14.80
C ILE A 356 22.76 22.76 -14.85
N ALA A 357 23.68 22.43 -15.76
CA ALA A 357 24.23 21.08 -15.88
C ALA A 357 24.95 20.65 -14.59
N GLY A 358 25.71 21.55 -13.96
CA GLY A 358 26.40 21.31 -12.69
C GLY A 358 25.43 21.07 -11.53
N VAL A 359 24.38 21.88 -11.40
CA VAL A 359 23.35 21.71 -10.36
C VAL A 359 22.54 20.43 -10.56
N LEU A 360 22.20 20.10 -11.81
CA LEU A 360 21.52 18.85 -12.14
C LEU A 360 22.41 17.64 -11.84
N LEU A 361 23.67 17.66 -12.27
CA LEU A 361 24.61 16.58 -12.00
C LEU A 361 24.82 16.40 -10.49
N TRP A 362 25.00 17.49 -9.76
CA TRP A 362 25.09 17.47 -8.30
C TRP A 362 23.84 16.85 -7.67
N SER A 363 22.65 17.30 -8.07
CA SER A 363 21.38 16.79 -7.52
C SER A 363 21.19 15.30 -7.81
N CYS A 364 21.53 14.87 -9.02
CA CYS A 364 21.48 13.46 -9.40
C CYS A 364 22.43 12.60 -8.54
N LEU A 365 23.71 12.99 -8.45
CA LEU A 365 24.73 12.20 -7.76
C LEU A 365 24.60 12.23 -6.23
N CYS A 366 24.27 13.38 -5.65
CA CYS A 366 24.30 13.59 -4.21
C CYS A 366 22.94 13.44 -3.53
N LEU A 367 21.83 13.53 -4.27
CA LEU A 367 20.48 13.40 -3.70
C LEU A 367 19.73 12.20 -4.27
N LEU A 368 19.61 12.10 -5.61
CA LEU A 368 18.77 11.08 -6.23
C LEU A 368 19.36 9.67 -6.18
N VAL A 369 20.67 9.50 -6.43
CA VAL A 369 21.34 8.19 -6.33
C VAL A 369 21.29 7.64 -4.89
N PRO A 370 21.61 8.42 -3.84
CA PRO A 370 21.44 7.95 -2.46
C PRO A 370 19.97 7.64 -2.10
N LEU A 371 19.01 8.41 -2.62
CA LEU A 371 17.59 8.14 -2.42
C LEU A 371 17.18 6.81 -3.04
N GLU A 372 17.61 6.53 -4.27
CA GLU A 372 17.37 5.26 -4.95
C GLU A 372 17.90 4.09 -4.12
N GLN A 373 19.15 4.19 -3.67
CA GLN A 373 19.78 3.16 -2.84
C GLN A 373 19.03 2.97 -1.52
N ALA A 374 18.58 4.05 -0.89
CA ALA A 374 17.80 3.98 0.34
C ALA A 374 16.42 3.33 0.12
N MET A 375 15.74 3.64 -0.99
CA MET A 375 14.47 2.99 -1.39
C MET A 375 14.65 1.49 -1.65
N GLN A 376 15.70 1.11 -2.36
CA GLN A 376 16.05 -0.29 -2.58
C GLN A 376 16.38 -1.00 -1.27
N ALA A 377 17.14 -0.37 -0.37
CA ALA A 377 17.46 -0.91 0.95
C ALA A 377 16.20 -1.13 1.79
N VAL A 378 15.28 -0.15 1.85
CA VAL A 378 14.00 -0.30 2.56
C VAL A 378 13.18 -1.46 1.97
N LYS A 379 13.07 -1.55 0.64
CA LYS A 379 12.38 -2.68 -0.02
C LYS A 379 13.05 -4.01 0.30
N GLN A 380 14.38 -4.05 0.32
CA GLN A 380 15.14 -5.25 0.65
C GLN A 380 14.92 -5.68 2.10
N GLU A 381 14.83 -4.73 3.05
CA GLU A 381 14.52 -5.05 4.44
C GLU A 381 13.09 -5.59 4.59
N TYR A 382 12.09 -4.99 3.94
CA TYR A 382 10.72 -5.50 3.98
C TYR A 382 10.54 -6.84 3.26
N CYS A 383 11.12 -6.97 2.06
CA CYS A 383 10.74 -7.99 1.08
C CYS A 383 11.90 -8.92 0.66
N GLY A 384 13.14 -8.69 1.08
CA GLY A 384 14.28 -9.57 0.73
C GLY A 384 14.14 -10.96 1.35
N GLY A 385 14.79 -11.99 0.81
CA GLY A 385 14.83 -13.33 1.43
C GLY A 385 13.47 -14.04 1.56
N ALA A 386 13.34 -14.91 2.57
CA ALA A 386 12.13 -15.70 2.79
C ALA A 386 10.96 -14.84 3.31
N ARG A 387 9.81 -14.92 2.64
CA ARG A 387 8.59 -14.18 2.99
C ARG A 387 7.52 -15.10 3.59
N ASP A 388 7.50 -16.35 3.15
CA ASP A 388 6.38 -17.26 3.38
C ASP A 388 6.61 -18.12 4.63
N PHE A 389 6.74 -17.45 5.77
CA PHE A 389 6.71 -18.08 7.08
C PHE A 389 6.16 -17.13 8.14
N VAL A 390 5.71 -17.70 9.26
CA VAL A 390 5.36 -16.98 10.48
C VAL A 390 6.08 -17.57 11.69
N LEU A 391 6.18 -16.78 12.76
CA LEU A 391 6.83 -17.09 14.02
C LEU A 391 5.85 -16.80 15.16
N LYS A 392 5.80 -17.67 16.15
CA LYS A 392 5.07 -17.46 17.40
C LYS A 392 5.90 -17.93 18.57
N VAL A 393 6.04 -17.08 19.59
CA VAL A 393 6.69 -17.49 20.85
C VAL A 393 5.65 -18.16 21.73
N ASN A 394 5.88 -19.40 22.12
CA ASN A 394 5.04 -20.05 23.12
C ASN A 394 5.17 -19.29 24.46
N PRO A 395 4.09 -18.75 25.03
CA PRO A 395 4.18 -17.85 26.18
C PRO A 395 4.69 -18.54 27.44
N ASN A 396 4.51 -19.86 27.57
CA ASN A 396 4.87 -20.63 28.76
C ASN A 396 6.34 -21.07 28.75
N VAL A 397 6.80 -21.60 27.61
CA VAL A 397 8.17 -22.14 27.49
C VAL A 397 9.16 -21.15 26.88
N LYS A 398 8.68 -19.99 26.39
CA LYS A 398 9.49 -18.95 25.71
C LYS A 398 10.27 -19.45 24.50
N VAL A 399 9.81 -20.55 23.89
CA VAL A 399 10.41 -21.11 22.67
C VAL A 399 9.70 -20.51 21.45
N PRO A 400 10.42 -19.88 20.50
CA PRO A 400 9.87 -19.49 19.22
C PRO A 400 9.62 -20.74 18.36
N VAL A 401 8.43 -20.83 17.78
CA VAL A 401 8.04 -21.86 16.81
C VAL A 401 7.76 -21.15 15.49
N THR A 402 8.28 -21.70 14.40
CA THR A 402 8.05 -21.18 13.04
C THR A 402 7.13 -22.12 12.26
N LEU A 403 6.33 -21.55 11.36
CA LEU A 403 5.49 -22.28 10.42
C LEU A 403 5.73 -21.73 9.02
N VAL A 404 6.03 -22.60 8.05
CA VAL A 404 6.10 -22.22 6.63
C VAL A 404 4.68 -21.97 6.13
N THR A 405 4.42 -20.78 5.60
CA THR A 405 3.11 -20.38 5.08
C THR A 405 3.01 -20.66 3.59
N ALA A 406 1.79 -20.67 3.04
CA ALA A 406 1.63 -20.65 1.60
C ALA A 406 2.12 -19.29 1.04
N PRO A 407 2.72 -19.27 -0.16
CA PRO A 407 3.00 -18.00 -0.83
C PRO A 407 1.69 -17.27 -1.08
N TYR A 408 1.68 -15.95 -0.87
CA TYR A 408 0.52 -15.15 -1.22
C TYR A 408 0.24 -15.31 -2.71
N SER A 409 -0.94 -15.83 -3.03
CA SER A 409 -1.43 -15.96 -4.38
C SER A 409 -2.85 -15.44 -4.40
N GLU A 410 -3.08 -14.43 -5.24
CA GLU A 410 -4.41 -13.87 -5.49
C GLU A 410 -5.40 -14.93 -6.04
N GLN A 411 -4.90 -16.10 -6.48
CA GLN A 411 -5.69 -17.06 -7.25
C GLN A 411 -6.43 -18.12 -6.42
N ARG A 412 -6.16 -18.29 -5.12
CA ARG A 412 -6.86 -19.29 -4.29
C ARG A 412 -7.69 -18.63 -3.21
N PRO A 413 -9.00 -18.39 -3.45
CA PRO A 413 -9.85 -17.80 -2.46
C PRO A 413 -9.99 -18.73 -1.25
N SER A 414 -9.92 -18.17 -0.05
CA SER A 414 -10.18 -18.94 1.18
C SER A 414 -11.61 -19.46 1.19
N LEU A 415 -11.89 -20.51 1.99
CA LEU A 415 -13.26 -20.97 2.21
C LEU A 415 -14.16 -19.82 2.69
N SER A 416 -13.65 -18.95 3.56
CA SER A 416 -14.37 -17.76 4.03
C SER A 416 -14.67 -16.77 2.91
N GLU A 417 -13.73 -16.53 1.99
CA GLU A 417 -13.96 -15.65 0.84
C GLU A 417 -15.00 -16.25 -0.13
N VAL A 418 -14.88 -17.53 -0.45
CA VAL A 418 -15.85 -18.23 -1.31
C VAL A 418 -17.24 -18.27 -0.66
N ALA A 419 -17.30 -18.56 0.64
CA ALA A 419 -18.54 -18.56 1.42
C ALA A 419 -19.15 -17.16 1.51
N THR A 420 -18.35 -16.12 1.72
CA THR A 420 -18.83 -14.73 1.74
C THR A 420 -19.41 -14.33 0.39
N ARG A 421 -18.72 -14.69 -0.70
CA ARG A 421 -19.20 -14.45 -2.07
C ARG A 421 -20.49 -15.20 -2.36
N ASP A 422 -20.61 -16.43 -1.87
CA ASP A 422 -21.83 -17.25 -1.97
C ASP A 422 -22.98 -16.63 -1.17
N VAL A 423 -22.76 -16.19 0.06
CA VAL A 423 -23.75 -15.45 0.88
C VAL A 423 -24.21 -14.18 0.19
N MET A 424 -23.29 -13.33 -0.28
CA MET A 424 -23.63 -12.09 -0.99
C MET A 424 -24.48 -12.36 -2.25
N ARG A 425 -24.10 -13.38 -3.04
CA ARG A 425 -24.87 -13.79 -4.23
C ARG A 425 -26.24 -14.34 -3.87
N ALA A 426 -26.32 -15.16 -2.84
CA ALA A 426 -27.55 -15.78 -2.38
C ALA A 426 -28.52 -14.71 -1.85
N MET A 427 -28.05 -13.79 -1.01
CA MET A 427 -28.85 -12.66 -0.50
C MET A 427 -29.37 -11.76 -1.63
N ASN A 428 -28.53 -11.41 -2.60
CA ASN A 428 -28.94 -10.60 -3.75
C ASN A 428 -30.01 -11.28 -4.62
N ARG A 429 -30.06 -12.62 -4.61
CA ARG A 429 -31.03 -13.42 -5.38
C ARG A 429 -32.19 -13.94 -4.54
N HIS A 430 -32.29 -13.56 -3.26
CA HIS A 430 -33.24 -14.13 -2.30
C HIS A 430 -33.17 -15.67 -2.24
N GLN A 431 -31.97 -16.23 -2.34
CA GLN A 431 -31.67 -17.66 -2.26
C GLN A 431 -30.92 -17.97 -0.96
N THR A 432 -30.93 -19.24 -0.55
CA THR A 432 -30.11 -19.71 0.56
C THR A 432 -28.69 -19.98 0.09
N PRO A 433 -27.66 -19.52 0.82
CA PRO A 433 -26.28 -19.86 0.48
C PRO A 433 -26.01 -21.36 0.58
N THR A 434 -25.11 -21.83 -0.26
CA THR A 434 -24.70 -23.22 -0.40
C THR A 434 -23.41 -23.56 0.36
N LEU A 435 -22.72 -22.56 0.92
CA LEU A 435 -21.45 -22.71 1.62
C LEU A 435 -21.41 -22.07 3.02
N ALA A 436 -22.50 -21.44 3.45
CA ALA A 436 -22.60 -20.81 4.77
C ALA A 436 -23.94 -21.10 5.46
N VAL A 437 -23.91 -21.25 6.77
CA VAL A 437 -25.11 -21.31 7.61
C VAL A 437 -25.48 -19.88 8.00
N VAL A 438 -26.68 -19.44 7.62
CA VAL A 438 -27.21 -18.12 7.99
C VAL A 438 -28.10 -18.28 9.22
N THR A 439 -27.72 -17.62 10.30
CA THR A 439 -28.48 -17.62 11.57
C THR A 439 -29.26 -16.33 11.73
N GLN A 440 -30.46 -16.39 12.33
CA GLN A 440 -31.30 -15.21 12.55
C GLN A 440 -31.00 -14.48 13.87
N SER A 441 -30.32 -15.14 14.81
CA SER A 441 -29.97 -14.56 16.11
C SER A 441 -28.46 -14.57 16.37
N LEU A 442 -28.00 -13.61 17.17
CA LEU A 442 -26.60 -13.55 17.62
C LEU A 442 -26.24 -14.76 18.49
N GLY A 443 -27.18 -15.24 19.32
CA GLY A 443 -26.99 -16.43 20.16
C GLY A 443 -26.73 -17.68 19.33
N ASP A 444 -27.48 -17.87 18.24
CA ASP A 444 -27.24 -18.97 17.29
C ASP A 444 -25.90 -18.80 16.61
N PHE A 445 -25.56 -17.61 16.11
CA PHE A 445 -24.26 -17.34 15.49
C PHE A 445 -23.09 -17.70 16.41
N THR A 446 -23.12 -17.24 17.66
CA THR A 446 -22.09 -17.57 18.67
C THR A 446 -22.05 -19.07 18.94
N THR A 447 -23.22 -19.71 19.04
CA THR A 447 -23.31 -21.16 19.24
C THR A 447 -22.72 -21.94 18.06
N TRP A 448 -22.93 -21.49 16.83
CA TRP A 448 -22.40 -22.14 15.63
C TRP A 448 -20.90 -21.91 15.45
N SER A 449 -20.39 -20.73 15.78
CA SER A 449 -18.98 -20.35 15.58
C SER A 449 -18.03 -20.86 16.66
N THR A 450 -18.49 -21.09 17.89
CA THR A 450 -17.62 -21.47 19.02
C THR A 450 -17.71 -22.94 19.44
N ARG A 451 -18.71 -23.67 18.94
CA ARG A 451 -18.97 -25.04 19.38
C ARG A 451 -17.98 -26.01 18.75
N SER A 452 -17.36 -26.83 19.59
CA SER A 452 -16.43 -27.87 19.12
C SER A 452 -17.14 -28.93 18.30
N LEU A 453 -16.42 -29.53 17.35
CA LEU A 453 -16.94 -30.59 16.50
C LEU A 453 -17.49 -31.78 17.32
N ASN A 454 -16.87 -32.10 18.46
CA ASN A 454 -17.37 -33.14 19.37
C ASN A 454 -18.76 -32.79 19.94
N LYS A 455 -18.96 -31.57 20.43
CA LYS A 455 -20.29 -31.12 20.89
C LYS A 455 -21.31 -31.05 19.75
N TRP A 456 -20.84 -30.85 18.52
CA TRP A 456 -21.67 -30.81 17.34
C TRP A 456 -22.11 -32.21 16.90
N SER A 457 -21.16 -33.15 16.82
CA SER A 457 -21.37 -34.56 16.44
C SER A 457 -22.20 -35.34 17.47
N SER A 458 -22.14 -34.96 18.75
CA SER A 458 -22.95 -35.57 19.81
C SER A 458 -24.33 -34.94 20.00
N GLY A 459 -24.47 -33.62 19.75
CA GLY A 459 -25.69 -32.87 20.07
C GLY A 459 -26.74 -32.83 18.96
N TYR A 460 -26.33 -32.74 17.70
CA TYR A 460 -27.27 -32.55 16.58
C TYR A 460 -27.63 -33.86 15.87
N MET A 461 -26.79 -34.87 15.97
CA MET A 461 -26.96 -36.14 15.26
C MET A 461 -27.54 -37.21 16.19
N GLN A 462 -28.87 -37.22 16.30
CA GLN A 462 -29.57 -38.23 17.10
C GLN A 462 -29.54 -39.63 16.47
N LYS A 463 -29.43 -39.71 15.13
CA LYS A 463 -29.39 -40.95 14.34
C LYS A 463 -28.11 -41.03 13.53
N CYS A 464 -27.65 -42.25 13.25
CA CYS A 464 -26.53 -42.47 12.34
C CYS A 464 -26.98 -42.45 10.88
N LEU A 465 -27.21 -41.26 10.34
CA LEU A 465 -27.61 -41.06 8.95
C LEU A 465 -26.71 -40.02 8.30
N SER A 466 -26.45 -40.18 7.00
CA SER A 466 -25.78 -39.15 6.21
C SER A 466 -26.64 -37.89 6.18
N TRP A 467 -26.00 -36.73 6.36
CA TRP A 467 -26.64 -35.43 6.31
C TRP A 467 -26.55 -34.87 4.90
N ASP A 468 -27.66 -34.90 4.19
CA ASP A 468 -27.76 -34.42 2.82
C ASP A 468 -28.03 -32.91 2.74
N TYR A 469 -27.48 -32.15 3.71
CA TYR A 469 -27.59 -30.70 3.70
C TYR A 469 -26.47 -30.12 2.84
N PRO A 470 -26.79 -29.45 1.72
CA PRO A 470 -25.80 -28.97 0.75
C PRO A 470 -24.68 -28.15 1.40
N VAL A 471 -25.01 -27.31 2.39
CA VAL A 471 -24.01 -26.47 3.08
C VAL A 471 -22.86 -27.26 3.66
N PHE A 472 -23.13 -28.35 4.38
CA PHE A 472 -22.08 -29.10 5.07
C PHE A 472 -21.30 -30.01 4.13
N ILE A 473 -21.97 -30.65 3.16
CA ILE A 473 -21.30 -31.50 2.17
C ILE A 473 -20.43 -30.66 1.23
N ASN A 474 -20.87 -29.47 0.84
CA ASN A 474 -20.10 -28.56 -0.02
C ASN A 474 -18.89 -27.99 0.73
N SER A 475 -19.02 -27.64 2.00
CA SER A 475 -17.88 -27.24 2.84
C SER A 475 -16.88 -28.39 3.03
N ALA A 476 -17.36 -29.62 3.23
CA ALA A 476 -16.51 -30.81 3.32
C ALA A 476 -15.79 -31.10 1.99
N ALA A 477 -16.49 -30.95 0.86
CA ALA A 477 -15.90 -31.08 -0.48
C ALA A 477 -14.79 -30.05 -0.71
N PHE A 478 -15.03 -28.79 -0.35
CA PHE A 478 -14.04 -27.73 -0.46
C PHE A 478 -12.80 -28.02 0.39
N ALA A 479 -12.98 -28.46 1.64
CA ALA A 479 -11.88 -28.84 2.53
C ALA A 479 -11.06 -30.03 1.99
N ALA A 480 -11.70 -30.92 1.21
CA ALA A 480 -11.04 -32.02 0.51
C ALA A 480 -10.41 -31.62 -0.84
N GLY A 481 -10.40 -30.33 -1.20
CA GLY A 481 -9.85 -29.84 -2.47
C GLY A 481 -10.71 -30.16 -3.68
N ARG A 482 -12.02 -30.37 -3.51
CA ARG A 482 -12.98 -30.65 -4.58
C ARG A 482 -13.90 -29.44 -4.83
N SER A 483 -14.46 -29.38 -6.04
CA SER A 483 -15.50 -28.40 -6.37
C SER A 483 -16.74 -28.66 -5.51
N PRO A 484 -17.36 -27.64 -4.90
CA PRO A 484 -18.51 -27.82 -4.02
C PRO A 484 -19.81 -28.19 -4.75
N LYS A 485 -19.88 -28.19 -6.08
CA LYS A 485 -21.14 -28.41 -6.81
C LYS A 485 -21.40 -29.90 -7.08
N GLY A 486 -22.59 -30.37 -6.70
CA GLY A 486 -23.09 -31.72 -7.06
C GLY A 486 -22.33 -32.86 -6.38
N VAL A 487 -21.72 -32.60 -5.22
CA VAL A 487 -20.90 -33.58 -4.52
C VAL A 487 -21.76 -34.40 -3.57
N THR A 488 -21.60 -35.71 -3.62
CA THR A 488 -22.22 -36.66 -2.70
C THR A 488 -21.18 -37.28 -1.77
N CYS A 489 -21.65 -37.91 -0.68
CA CYS A 489 -20.79 -38.66 0.22
C CYS A 489 -19.96 -39.74 -0.52
N GLU A 490 -20.52 -40.38 -1.54
CA GLU A 490 -19.84 -41.41 -2.33
C GLU A 490 -18.65 -40.82 -3.11
N ASN A 491 -18.80 -39.62 -3.68
CA ASN A 491 -17.71 -38.94 -4.39
C ASN A 491 -16.55 -38.57 -3.45
N LEU A 492 -16.83 -38.42 -2.16
CA LEU A 492 -15.85 -38.08 -1.13
C LEU A 492 -15.34 -39.28 -0.32
N ALA A 493 -15.82 -40.50 -0.60
CA ALA A 493 -15.46 -41.69 0.17
C ALA A 493 -13.93 -41.93 0.27
N GLY A 494 -13.19 -41.61 -0.79
CA GLY A 494 -11.73 -41.71 -0.82
C GLY A 494 -11.00 -40.79 0.16
N HIS A 495 -11.65 -39.72 0.62
CA HIS A 495 -11.12 -38.72 1.54
C HIS A 495 -11.51 -38.98 3.01
N CYS A 496 -12.37 -39.97 3.28
CA CYS A 496 -12.83 -40.27 4.64
C CYS A 496 -11.71 -40.65 5.61
N GLN A 497 -10.59 -41.15 5.09
CA GLN A 497 -9.40 -41.50 5.88
C GLN A 497 -8.37 -40.37 5.94
N ASP A 498 -8.62 -39.21 5.33
CA ASP A 498 -7.74 -38.06 5.47
C ASP A 498 -7.87 -37.53 6.90
N PRO A 499 -6.77 -37.24 7.62
CA PRO A 499 -6.85 -36.79 9.00
C PRO A 499 -7.70 -35.52 9.17
N SER A 500 -7.61 -34.58 8.22
CA SER A 500 -8.38 -33.33 8.17
C SER A 500 -9.86 -33.49 7.83
N ALA A 501 -10.32 -34.66 7.39
CA ALA A 501 -11.69 -34.90 6.93
C ALA A 501 -12.71 -35.11 8.08
N GLN A 502 -12.55 -34.41 9.20
CA GLN A 502 -13.43 -34.57 10.36
C GLN A 502 -14.87 -34.13 10.05
N LEU A 503 -15.06 -32.99 9.36
CA LEU A 503 -16.39 -32.54 8.94
C LEU A 503 -17.04 -33.55 8.00
N LEU A 504 -16.28 -34.12 7.06
CA LEU A 504 -16.78 -35.15 6.15
C LEU A 504 -17.27 -36.37 6.92
N ARG A 505 -16.56 -36.80 7.98
CA ARG A 505 -17.00 -37.91 8.85
C ARG A 505 -18.27 -37.59 9.64
N VAL A 506 -18.51 -36.32 9.99
CA VAL A 506 -19.78 -35.92 10.63
C VAL A 506 -20.94 -35.95 9.63
N VAL A 507 -20.71 -35.48 8.41
CA VAL A 507 -21.74 -35.34 7.37
C VAL A 507 -22.04 -36.69 6.69
N CYS A 508 -21.01 -37.51 6.48
CA CYS A 508 -21.08 -38.79 5.77
C CYS A 508 -20.62 -39.96 6.64
N PRO A 509 -21.18 -40.13 7.86
CA PRO A 509 -20.62 -41.07 8.83
C PRO A 509 -20.71 -42.52 8.35
N PHE A 510 -21.74 -42.89 7.58
CA PHE A 510 -21.88 -44.24 7.05
C PHE A 510 -20.85 -44.53 5.95
N THR A 511 -20.73 -43.62 4.97
CA THR A 511 -19.75 -43.74 3.88
C THR A 511 -18.32 -43.74 4.39
N CYS A 512 -18.05 -42.98 5.46
CA CYS A 512 -16.76 -42.98 6.12
C CYS A 512 -16.55 -44.11 7.14
N GLY A 513 -17.55 -44.98 7.33
CA GLY A 513 -17.45 -46.17 8.16
C GLY A 513 -17.43 -45.91 9.67
N CYS A 514 -18.05 -44.85 10.17
CA CYS A 514 -18.19 -44.60 11.61
C CYS A 514 -18.95 -45.71 12.36
N THR A 515 -19.73 -46.52 11.67
CA THR A 515 -20.41 -47.72 12.21
C THR A 515 -19.57 -48.99 12.10
N ASP A 516 -18.47 -48.97 11.32
CA ASP A 516 -17.60 -50.12 11.16
C ASP A 516 -16.70 -50.25 12.40
N PRO A 517 -16.86 -51.32 13.20
CA PRO A 517 -16.05 -51.51 14.40
C PRO A 517 -14.57 -51.74 14.11
N THR A 518 -14.19 -51.92 12.84
CA THR A 518 -12.81 -52.19 12.42
C THR A 518 -12.01 -50.93 12.05
N LEU A 519 -12.64 -49.74 12.01
CA LEU A 519 -11.99 -48.47 11.71
C LEU A 519 -11.62 -47.68 12.98
N ALA A 520 -10.62 -48.17 13.71
CA ALA A 520 -10.38 -47.70 15.07
C ALA A 520 -9.95 -46.22 15.23
N TRP A 521 -9.20 -45.68 14.27
CA TRP A 521 -8.54 -44.38 14.40
C TRP A 521 -9.48 -43.18 14.34
N TYR A 522 -10.50 -43.27 13.48
CA TYR A 522 -11.42 -42.16 13.24
C TYR A 522 -12.76 -42.36 13.96
N ARG A 523 -12.96 -43.51 14.60
CA ARG A 523 -14.15 -43.86 15.38
C ARG A 523 -14.17 -43.17 16.74
N SER A 524 -14.14 -41.85 16.75
CA SER A 524 -14.28 -41.04 17.96
C SER A 524 -15.05 -39.75 17.67
N PRO A 525 -15.72 -39.16 18.68
CA PRO A 525 -16.46 -37.92 18.49
C PRO A 525 -15.59 -36.74 18.05
N SER A 526 -14.34 -36.70 18.51
CA SER A 526 -13.34 -35.67 18.15
C SER A 526 -12.79 -35.85 16.74
N SER A 527 -12.70 -37.08 16.25
CA SER A 527 -12.36 -37.38 14.85
C SER A 527 -13.51 -37.14 13.88
N GLY A 528 -14.71 -36.81 14.38
CA GLY A 528 -15.87 -36.45 13.59
C GLY A 528 -16.93 -37.55 13.47
N CYS A 529 -16.84 -38.67 14.19
CA CYS A 529 -17.90 -39.68 14.17
C CYS A 529 -19.04 -39.32 15.14
N PRO A 530 -20.30 -39.23 14.70
CA PRO A 530 -21.44 -38.94 15.57
C PRO A 530 -21.67 -39.98 16.66
N ALA A 531 -22.11 -39.56 17.84
CA ALA A 531 -22.36 -40.45 18.97
C ALA A 531 -23.38 -41.56 18.65
N ALA A 532 -24.37 -41.27 17.80
CA ALA A 532 -25.33 -42.27 17.34
C ALA A 532 -24.66 -43.39 16.52
N CYS A 533 -23.72 -43.04 15.64
CA CYS A 533 -22.98 -44.02 14.83
C CYS A 533 -22.03 -44.85 15.68
N LEU A 534 -21.45 -44.26 16.72
CA LEU A 534 -20.61 -44.99 17.67
C LEU A 534 -21.42 -46.03 18.44
N ARG A 535 -22.64 -45.71 18.88
CA ARG A 535 -23.56 -46.72 19.47
C ARG A 535 -23.93 -47.84 18.51
N ASP A 536 -24.13 -47.53 17.23
CA ASP A 536 -24.40 -48.56 16.23
C ASP A 536 -23.14 -49.39 15.93
N SER A 537 -21.97 -48.78 16.00
CA SER A 537 -20.69 -49.50 15.97
C SER A 537 -20.52 -50.41 17.17
N GLU A 538 -20.84 -49.98 18.38
CA GLU A 538 -20.82 -50.83 19.59
C GLU A 538 -21.72 -52.06 19.43
N LYS A 539 -22.93 -51.89 18.86
CA LYS A 539 -23.81 -53.02 18.52
C LYS A 539 -23.21 -53.93 17.44
N ALA A 540 -22.49 -53.38 16.47
CA ALA A 540 -21.80 -54.16 15.45
C ALA A 540 -20.62 -54.93 16.05
N THR A 541 -19.83 -54.29 16.92
CA THR A 541 -18.76 -54.90 17.73
C THR A 541 -19.30 -56.08 18.52
N ALA A 542 -20.44 -55.92 19.18
CA ALA A 542 -21.07 -56.97 19.96
C ALA A 542 -21.31 -58.26 19.15
N ARG A 543 -21.52 -58.15 17.83
CA ARG A 543 -21.75 -59.29 16.91
C ARG A 543 -20.47 -59.85 16.29
N MET A 544 -19.31 -59.23 16.53
CA MET A 544 -18.05 -59.73 16.00
C MET A 544 -17.66 -61.06 16.68
N PRO A 545 -16.93 -61.94 15.99
CA PRO A 545 -16.39 -63.15 16.61
C PRO A 545 -15.29 -62.79 17.62
N CYS A 546 -15.21 -63.55 18.72
CA CYS A 546 -14.16 -63.41 19.72
C CYS A 546 -12.88 -64.09 19.28
N ARG A 547 -12.29 -63.58 18.20
CA ARG A 547 -11.06 -64.08 17.63
C ARG A 547 -10.22 -62.93 17.13
N ASP A 548 -8.92 -62.99 17.44
CA ASP A 548 -7.97 -62.02 16.94
C ASP A 548 -7.90 -62.01 15.41
N LEU A 549 -7.83 -60.80 14.85
CA LEU A 549 -7.75 -60.60 13.42
C LEU A 549 -6.39 -61.06 12.88
N GLU A 550 -6.40 -61.77 11.75
CA GLU A 550 -5.17 -62.24 11.11
C GLU A 550 -4.31 -61.08 10.59
N VAL A 551 -2.99 -61.23 10.73
CA VAL A 551 -1.97 -60.25 10.28
C VAL A 551 -2.14 -59.86 8.81
N ARG A 552 -2.49 -60.84 7.96
CA ARG A 552 -2.65 -60.65 6.51
C ARG A 552 -3.97 -60.00 6.12
N SER A 553 -4.91 -59.84 7.07
CA SER A 553 -6.19 -59.24 6.79
C SER A 553 -6.02 -57.81 6.25
N ARG A 554 -6.90 -57.43 5.33
CA ARG A 554 -6.91 -56.08 4.75
C ARG A 554 -7.16 -55.01 5.83
N ARG A 555 -8.03 -55.32 6.79
CA ARG A 555 -8.43 -54.40 7.87
C ARG A 555 -7.29 -54.09 8.84
N TRP A 556 -6.52 -55.10 9.25
CA TRP A 556 -5.32 -54.90 10.08
C TRP A 556 -4.30 -54.01 9.37
N ARG A 557 -4.02 -54.32 8.09
CA ARG A 557 -3.09 -53.54 7.28
C ARG A 557 -3.53 -52.10 7.12
N GLN A 558 -4.79 -51.87 6.77
CA GLN A 558 -5.35 -50.52 6.60
C GLN A 558 -5.27 -49.69 7.88
N THR A 559 -5.54 -50.31 9.03
CA THR A 559 -5.43 -49.66 10.34
C THR A 559 -4.00 -49.14 10.52
N TRP A 560 -3.00 -50.02 10.54
CA TRP A 560 -1.64 -49.59 10.88
C TRP A 560 -0.93 -48.78 9.79
N GLN A 561 -1.25 -48.97 8.51
CA GLN A 561 -0.68 -48.16 7.43
C GLN A 561 -1.03 -46.67 7.56
N ARG A 562 -2.20 -46.34 8.11
CA ARG A 562 -2.65 -44.96 8.31
C ARG A 562 -2.26 -44.37 9.66
N TRP A 563 -1.86 -45.20 10.62
CA TRP A 563 -1.56 -44.76 11.97
C TRP A 563 -0.58 -43.58 12.06
N PRO A 564 0.57 -43.58 11.33
CA PRO A 564 1.51 -42.46 11.43
C PRO A 564 0.89 -41.14 10.99
N GLU A 565 0.04 -41.14 9.96
CA GLU A 565 -0.65 -39.94 9.46
C GLU A 565 -1.67 -39.42 10.46
N VAL A 566 -2.47 -40.32 11.03
CA VAL A 566 -3.46 -39.98 12.06
C VAL A 566 -2.76 -39.38 13.27
N ALA A 567 -1.72 -40.04 13.77
CA ALA A 567 -0.99 -39.62 14.95
C ALA A 567 -0.37 -38.23 14.72
N VAL A 568 0.35 -38.02 13.61
CA VAL A 568 0.94 -36.71 13.30
C VAL A 568 -0.11 -35.60 13.28
N PHE A 569 -1.25 -35.81 12.61
CA PHE A 569 -2.30 -34.80 12.57
C PHE A 569 -2.91 -34.54 13.95
N THR A 570 -3.23 -35.62 14.68
CA THR A 570 -3.88 -35.55 16.00
C THR A 570 -3.03 -34.80 17.02
N PHE A 571 -1.71 -34.97 16.95
CA PHE A 571 -0.76 -34.32 17.83
C PHE A 571 -0.18 -33.02 17.29
N GLN A 572 -0.64 -32.56 16.12
CA GLN A 572 -0.11 -31.38 15.43
C GLN A 572 1.43 -31.44 15.26
N LEU A 573 1.96 -32.63 14.98
CA LEU A 573 3.40 -32.83 14.77
C LEU A 573 3.79 -32.34 13.38
N ASP A 574 4.73 -31.40 13.30
CA ASP A 574 5.20 -30.89 12.02
C ASP A 574 6.20 -31.85 11.37
N LYS A 575 5.80 -32.55 10.29
CA LYS A 575 6.66 -33.47 9.51
C LYS A 575 7.93 -32.81 8.96
N VAL A 576 7.96 -31.48 8.82
CA VAL A 576 9.08 -30.72 8.27
C VAL A 576 10.18 -30.48 9.30
N THR A 577 9.83 -30.47 10.59
CA THR A 577 10.82 -30.27 11.67
C THR A 577 11.67 -31.53 11.90
N GLY A 578 12.91 -31.36 12.39
CA GLY A 578 13.76 -32.50 12.76
C GLY A 578 13.11 -33.40 13.83
N GLN A 579 12.43 -32.79 14.80
CA GLN A 579 11.68 -33.50 15.84
C GLN A 579 10.47 -34.25 15.25
N GLY A 580 9.69 -33.62 14.37
CA GLY A 580 8.56 -34.27 13.74
C GLY A 580 8.98 -35.39 12.77
N ARG A 581 10.13 -35.28 12.10
CA ARG A 581 10.71 -36.41 11.34
C ARG A 581 11.09 -37.58 12.25
N HIS A 582 11.67 -37.31 13.41
CA HIS A 582 12.01 -38.34 14.39
C HIS A 582 10.74 -39.03 14.92
N HIS A 583 9.75 -38.25 15.32
CA HIS A 583 8.45 -38.76 15.76
C HIS A 583 7.73 -39.56 14.68
N TRP A 584 7.73 -39.07 13.43
CA TRP A 584 7.19 -39.80 12.28
C TRP A 584 7.88 -41.14 12.08
N LYS A 585 9.21 -41.18 12.14
CA LYS A 585 9.98 -42.43 12.05
C LYS A 585 9.58 -43.39 13.16
N LEU A 586 9.51 -42.93 14.41
CA LEU A 586 9.13 -43.75 15.54
C LEU A 586 7.71 -44.33 15.40
N LEU A 587 6.76 -43.50 14.98
CA LEU A 587 5.37 -43.92 14.70
C LEU A 587 5.30 -44.93 13.55
N LYS A 588 6.10 -44.73 12.51
CA LYS A 588 6.19 -45.64 11.36
C LYS A 588 6.82 -46.97 11.76
N ASP A 589 7.92 -46.96 12.51
CA ASP A 589 8.59 -48.17 13.01
C ASP A 589 7.67 -48.95 13.95
N GLN A 590 6.91 -48.26 14.82
CA GLN A 590 5.88 -48.90 15.65
C GLN A 590 4.77 -49.54 14.79
N ALA A 591 4.26 -48.82 13.79
CA ALA A 591 3.26 -49.34 12.87
C ALA A 591 3.77 -50.55 12.08
N GLU A 592 5.01 -50.55 11.60
CA GLU A 592 5.63 -51.67 10.88
C GLU A 592 5.80 -52.91 11.77
N ARG A 593 6.21 -52.72 13.04
CA ARG A 593 6.27 -53.82 14.01
C ARG A 593 4.89 -54.41 14.26
N LEU A 594 3.85 -53.58 14.42
CA LEU A 594 2.47 -54.04 14.62
C LEU A 594 1.89 -54.70 13.36
N LEU A 595 2.24 -54.20 12.17
CA LEU A 595 1.91 -54.84 10.89
C LEU A 595 2.52 -56.23 10.76
N ALA A 596 3.74 -56.44 11.26
CA ALA A 596 4.42 -57.74 11.21
C ALA A 596 3.96 -58.70 12.32
N GLY A 597 3.78 -58.20 13.54
CA GLY A 597 3.51 -59.00 14.74
C GLY A 597 2.03 -59.34 14.97
N GLY A 598 1.10 -58.57 14.38
CA GLY A 598 -0.33 -58.80 14.56
C GLY A 598 -0.86 -58.44 15.95
N CYS A 599 -2.03 -59.00 16.26
CA CYS A 599 -2.69 -58.81 17.55
C CYS A 599 -1.79 -59.12 18.76
N PRO A 600 -1.02 -60.23 18.82
CA PRO A 600 -0.21 -60.57 20.01
C PRO A 600 0.74 -59.47 20.47
N LEU A 601 1.24 -58.64 19.54
CA LEU A 601 2.17 -57.55 19.88
C LEU A 601 1.50 -56.42 20.68
N LEU A 602 0.16 -56.30 20.63
CA LEU A 602 -0.60 -55.34 21.44
C LEU A 602 -0.53 -55.65 22.94
N ALA A 603 -0.37 -56.91 23.34
CA ALA A 603 -0.21 -57.28 24.75
C ALA A 603 1.17 -56.90 25.31
N THR A 604 2.18 -56.81 24.44
CA THR A 604 3.55 -56.44 24.82
C THR A 604 3.78 -54.93 24.74
N GLU A 605 3.22 -54.26 23.73
CA GLU A 605 3.28 -52.79 23.57
C GLU A 605 2.11 -52.14 24.34
N LYS A 606 2.14 -52.27 25.68
CA LYS A 606 1.02 -51.90 26.56
C LYS A 606 0.73 -50.40 26.63
N VAL A 607 1.66 -49.54 26.26
CA VAL A 607 1.51 -48.08 26.38
C VAL A 607 1.96 -47.42 25.10
N HIS A 608 1.10 -46.62 24.49
CA HIS A 608 1.48 -45.83 23.34
C HIS A 608 2.46 -44.71 23.76
N ILE A 609 3.43 -44.39 22.92
CA ILE A 609 4.53 -43.46 23.24
C ILE A 609 4.01 -42.07 23.69
N TYR A 610 2.83 -41.67 23.23
CA TYR A 610 2.21 -40.39 23.56
C TYR A 610 1.00 -40.49 24.49
N PHE A 611 0.47 -41.69 24.71
CA PHE A 611 -0.71 -41.88 25.56
C PHE A 611 -0.36 -42.85 26.66
N ASN A 612 -0.61 -42.45 27.91
CA ASN A 612 -0.56 -43.35 29.05
C ASN A 612 -1.77 -44.31 29.06
N SER A 613 -2.19 -44.79 27.88
CA SER A 613 -3.26 -45.76 27.68
C SER A 613 -2.82 -46.84 26.68
N SER A 614 -3.36 -48.04 26.85
CA SER A 614 -3.12 -49.14 25.93
C SER A 614 -3.98 -48.98 24.67
N PHE A 615 -3.49 -49.49 23.53
CA PHE A 615 -4.30 -49.55 22.31
C PHE A 615 -5.59 -50.36 22.48
N CYS A 616 -5.56 -51.36 23.36
CA CYS A 616 -6.73 -52.16 23.73
C CYS A 616 -7.80 -51.36 24.50
N GLN A 617 -7.41 -50.35 25.28
CA GLN A 617 -8.38 -49.48 25.95
C GLN A 617 -8.83 -48.31 25.05
N GLY A 618 -8.01 -47.95 24.05
CA GLY A 618 -8.19 -46.73 23.27
C GLY A 618 -7.73 -45.50 24.04
N ALA A 619 -8.03 -44.31 23.49
CA ALA A 619 -7.85 -43.06 24.20
C ALA A 619 -9.12 -42.23 24.05
N ARG A 620 -9.79 -41.96 25.18
CA ARG A 620 -11.07 -41.23 25.20
C ARG A 620 -10.93 -39.92 24.45
N GLY A 621 -11.74 -39.76 23.40
CA GLY A 621 -11.75 -38.55 22.59
C GLY A 621 -10.58 -38.42 21.63
N LEU A 622 -9.86 -39.49 21.28
CA LEU A 622 -8.85 -39.47 20.21
C LEU A 622 -9.08 -40.63 19.24
N PHE A 623 -9.00 -41.87 19.72
CA PHE A 623 -9.28 -43.07 18.93
C PHE A 623 -9.99 -44.12 19.78
N SER A 624 -10.76 -45.00 19.12
CA SER A 624 -11.49 -46.06 19.82
C SER A 624 -10.59 -47.24 20.20
N SER A 625 -11.06 -48.09 21.11
CA SER A 625 -10.40 -49.34 21.46
C SER A 625 -10.11 -50.23 20.23
N LEU A 626 -8.94 -50.89 20.23
CA LEU A 626 -8.62 -51.98 19.29
C LEU A 626 -9.13 -53.36 19.74
N ALA A 627 -9.82 -53.48 20.87
CA ALA A 627 -10.42 -54.73 21.33
C ALA A 627 -11.37 -55.38 20.31
N PRO A 628 -12.13 -54.66 19.47
CA PRO A 628 -12.90 -55.29 18.39
C PRO A 628 -12.03 -56.00 17.34
N LEU A 629 -10.79 -55.55 17.11
CA LEU A 629 -9.86 -56.14 16.15
C LEU A 629 -9.06 -57.30 16.77
N CYS A 630 -8.74 -57.20 18.06
CA CYS A 630 -7.90 -58.16 18.77
C CYS A 630 -8.50 -58.53 20.14
N PRO A 631 -9.70 -59.11 20.18
CA PRO A 631 -10.43 -59.31 21.43
C PRO A 631 -9.77 -60.32 22.37
N GLU A 632 -9.07 -61.34 21.85
CA GLU A 632 -8.38 -62.33 22.67
C GLU A 632 -7.14 -61.71 23.29
N THR A 633 -6.30 -61.04 22.47
CA THR A 633 -5.10 -60.36 22.97
C THR A 633 -5.45 -59.23 23.94
N CYS A 634 -6.53 -58.50 23.71
CA CYS A 634 -6.98 -57.43 24.60
C CYS A 634 -7.66 -57.94 25.88
N GLY A 635 -7.82 -59.26 26.07
CA GLY A 635 -8.35 -59.82 27.31
C GLY A 635 -9.87 -59.69 27.46
N CYS A 636 -10.61 -59.66 26.36
CA CYS A 636 -12.07 -59.59 26.40
C CYS A 636 -12.72 -60.81 27.07
N ARG A 637 -12.07 -61.98 27.06
CA ARG A 637 -12.57 -63.19 27.73
C ARG A 637 -12.42 -63.17 29.24
N THR A 638 -11.37 -62.54 29.76
CA THR A 638 -11.04 -62.53 31.19
C THR A 638 -11.71 -61.38 31.94
N SER A 639 -12.08 -60.31 31.23
CA SER A 639 -12.59 -59.06 31.83
C SER A 639 -14.05 -59.13 32.34
N ARG A 640 -14.76 -60.27 32.19
CA ARG A 640 -16.16 -60.41 32.63
C ARG A 640 -16.33 -60.50 34.16
N ALA A 641 -15.24 -60.67 34.91
CA ALA A 641 -15.25 -60.80 36.38
C ALA A 641 -15.27 -59.44 37.11
N GLY A 642 -16.30 -58.62 36.91
CA GLY A 642 -16.77 -57.63 37.90
C GLY A 642 -15.86 -56.46 38.32
N HIS A 643 -14.70 -56.24 37.70
CA HIS A 643 -13.86 -55.06 37.93
C HIS A 643 -13.86 -54.17 36.68
N GLY A 644 -14.26 -52.89 36.86
CA GLY A 644 -14.55 -51.92 35.79
C GLY A 644 -13.36 -51.47 34.93
N ASP A 645 -12.26 -52.22 34.90
CA ASP A 645 -11.02 -51.88 34.21
C ASP A 645 -10.80 -52.66 32.89
N GLY A 646 -11.80 -53.45 32.46
CA GLY A 646 -11.77 -54.15 31.17
C GLY A 646 -11.72 -53.21 29.96
N PRO A 647 -11.23 -53.67 28.79
CA PRO A 647 -11.24 -52.88 27.57
C PRO A 647 -12.68 -52.54 27.17
N GLN A 648 -12.90 -51.29 26.76
CA GLN A 648 -14.16 -50.89 26.16
C GLN A 648 -14.35 -51.60 24.81
N ASP A 649 -15.59 -51.82 24.38
CA ASP A 649 -15.93 -52.40 23.08
C ASP A 649 -15.45 -53.86 22.86
N CYS A 650 -15.58 -54.73 23.86
CA CYS A 650 -15.40 -56.16 23.64
C CYS A 650 -16.60 -56.79 22.91
N PRO A 651 -16.39 -57.71 21.94
CA PRO A 651 -17.48 -58.47 21.33
C PRO A 651 -18.25 -59.31 22.36
N LEU A 652 -19.57 -59.44 22.22
CA LEU A 652 -20.37 -60.25 23.15
C LEU A 652 -20.04 -61.73 23.06
N SER A 653 -19.56 -62.19 21.90
CA SER A 653 -19.10 -63.57 21.72
C SER A 653 -17.86 -63.93 22.55
N CYS A 654 -17.18 -62.94 23.16
CA CYS A 654 -16.08 -63.18 24.11
C CYS A 654 -16.55 -63.45 25.52
N ALA A 655 -17.81 -63.13 25.79
CA ALA A 655 -18.37 -63.05 27.10
C ALA A 655 -19.16 -64.33 27.36
#